data_AF-A0A0H2RJE2-F1
#
_entry.id   AF-A0A0H2RJE2-F1
#
_cell.length_a   1.000
_cell.length_b   1.000
_cell.length_c   1.000
_cell.angle_alpha   90.00
_cell.angle_beta   90.00
_cell.angle_gamma   90.00
#
_symmetry.space_group_name_H-M   'P 1'
#
loop_
_entity.id
_entity.type
_entity.pdbx_description
1 polymer ?
#
loop_
_entity_poly.entity_id
_entity_poly.type
_entity_poly.pdbx_seq_one_letter_code
_entity_poly.pdbx_strand_id
1 'polypeptide(L)'
;MSNDQHNALNRFGTFSSSTRSMATSPDVVGPGRTLGLLFDWLGKGLESFLNKRASQLNLGPEAVARDIRRIRRHEQTSLMARYAAPYAHLTKAREKQVRKLCEKLLKYVRSHVQSTQLEALYEIMELSMQDRVVREILLNLGIKRLIPNFKETELALAMSKTIYFVENTEIHELWDRLYFSGYSRYGYSSVESEDVKLLKKFLSDPNSSFIVARHLSRLESDSHPGYINNLLAQYFDLTVTNPDIIEWSNLNTIGFGLTTWPYMSNVPYTYRPDIIENLVRRSKSLIRFFEGALNVRGVKFLSMGPGDGTGESFSFTWKEEEVPGASVFMTPSSTGFRFFKDVLDTLTGSKDFKDHISFLRKESGQTQNGMKIIPIGNEVLVIVSYILNHVREAGSSVCDRRHLPLHQEHNSSQNRSADEDYSIDRLKVAIELLVAYCGAKQVKDRALAAFYIKAISALGRYYKYAFQHAPHYHLYFSQQYYFCDSDHTNLMQDLYYNRRLDLLQGGVNILWRIRAKGKHFILRYDSPGRYGSPRGMRGNCCILDLWNDHVDRIDVTLIPFGTAIPLARSDLRSPFNLTSHYPILAFYDGSGEPHYLAFFCKDGIHGKRSQYIFTAFKEGDTAATWYDEFGRAHIAQDFEPVVLRNDPIDFQIGNDIYSTSDLRPRAGSLDHTGPIYWLQYFPKRDPELFEDIECEILRWINGMIMSQNGESAIEKSPWLRESIPCRSWKCRCKVPSSFQYSFGRDDDSEPTVSPLGSEVEAYYSEAESESPPDEIIEPSMDGQNYPSLNKDLDTWKEIAEDADRNISDGPPNSSEGSGISENFAEDDEGMVEAEEVLDVGPIPGEETKEDLRRTIEEKDKEIAMLRAMLSKNSDDV
;
A
#
# COMPACT_ATOMS: atom_id res chain seq x y z
N MET A 1 52.28 0.74 25.96
CA MET A 1 52.72 2.12 25.66
C MET A 1 51.48 2.99 25.67
N SER A 2 51.49 4.04 26.49
CA SER A 2 50.33 4.88 26.82
C SER A 2 49.95 5.78 25.63
N ASN A 3 48.70 5.69 25.17
CA ASN A 3 48.10 6.56 24.16
C ASN A 3 46.84 7.20 24.75
N ASP A 4 47.04 8.08 25.73
CA ASP A 4 46.05 9.05 26.18
C ASP A 4 46.55 10.44 25.79
N GLN A 5 46.11 10.93 24.63
CA GLN A 5 46.04 12.36 24.29
C GLN A 5 45.56 12.51 22.84
N HIS A 6 44.26 12.68 22.64
CA HIS A 6 43.67 13.50 21.58
C HIS A 6 42.15 13.45 21.74
N ASN A 7 41.59 14.36 22.55
CA ASN A 7 40.20 14.85 22.43
C ASN A 7 40.00 16.04 23.37
N ALA A 8 40.51 17.20 22.96
CA ALA A 8 40.10 18.49 23.51
C ALA A 8 39.60 19.34 22.33
N LEU A 9 38.28 19.40 22.20
CA LEU A 9 37.56 20.24 21.24
C LEU A 9 37.83 21.72 21.56
N ASN A 10 38.58 22.37 20.68
CA ASN A 10 38.80 23.81 20.70
C ASN A 10 37.48 24.55 20.44
N ARG A 11 37.00 25.22 21.48
CA ARG A 11 35.95 26.24 21.42
C ARG A 11 36.60 27.52 20.84
N PHE A 12 36.47 27.75 19.55
CA PHE A 12 36.92 29.02 18.95
C PHE A 12 35.96 30.13 19.37
N GLY A 13 36.47 31.02 20.22
CA GLY A 13 35.87 32.32 20.49
C GLY A 13 35.99 33.21 19.26
N THR A 14 34.85 33.58 18.70
CA THR A 14 34.71 34.54 17.60
C THR A 14 35.16 35.91 18.09
N PHE A 15 36.41 36.29 17.81
CA PHE A 15 36.85 37.68 17.92
C PHE A 15 36.25 38.48 16.78
N SER A 16 35.27 39.31 17.14
CA SER A 16 34.65 40.31 16.29
C SER A 16 35.66 41.42 15.99
N SER A 17 36.35 41.30 14.86
CA SER A 17 37.20 42.34 14.28
C SER A 17 36.32 43.33 13.53
N SER A 18 36.23 44.56 14.04
CA SER A 18 35.50 45.67 13.43
C SER A 18 36.27 46.26 12.24
N THR A 19 36.31 45.55 11.13
CA THR A 19 36.67 46.15 9.84
C THR A 19 35.48 46.98 9.34
N ARG A 20 35.63 48.30 9.46
CA ARG A 20 34.72 49.34 8.94
C ARG A 20 34.53 49.14 7.43
N SER A 21 33.43 48.50 7.07
CA SER A 21 33.10 48.13 5.70
C SER A 21 32.43 49.31 4.99
N MET A 22 33.11 49.88 3.99
CA MET A 22 32.46 50.60 2.88
C MET A 22 31.94 49.62 1.82
N ALA A 23 31.58 48.39 2.19
CA ALA A 23 30.87 47.50 1.28
C ALA A 23 29.52 48.15 0.96
N THR A 24 29.36 48.48 -0.32
CA THR A 24 28.10 48.77 -0.96
C THR A 24 27.07 47.72 -0.53
N SER A 25 25.96 48.19 0.04
CA SER A 25 24.86 47.34 0.52
C SER A 25 24.51 46.28 -0.55
N PRO A 26 24.40 45.00 -0.17
CA PRO A 26 24.21 43.90 -1.11
C PRO A 26 22.85 43.89 -1.83
N ASP A 27 22.05 44.95 -1.80
CA ASP A 27 20.78 45.03 -2.53
C ASP A 27 20.66 46.29 -3.43
N VAL A 28 21.76 46.98 -3.70
CA VAL A 28 21.73 48.11 -4.65
C VAL A 28 21.99 47.62 -6.06
N VAL A 29 20.99 47.82 -6.93
CA VAL A 29 21.02 47.45 -8.36
C VAL A 29 22.21 48.13 -9.03
N GLY A 30 23.19 47.34 -9.45
CA GLY A 30 24.40 47.83 -10.11
C GLY A 30 24.77 46.95 -11.31
N PRO A 31 25.29 47.53 -12.41
CA PRO A 31 25.54 46.81 -13.67
C PRO A 31 26.49 45.60 -13.51
N GLY A 32 27.43 45.64 -12.55
CA GLY A 32 28.29 44.49 -12.24
C GLY A 32 27.53 43.28 -11.66
N ARG A 33 26.40 43.49 -10.98
CA ARG A 33 25.61 42.40 -10.36
C ARG A 33 24.72 41.70 -11.38
N THR A 34 24.17 42.44 -12.35
CA THR A 34 23.44 41.85 -13.49
C THR A 34 24.36 40.93 -14.29
N LEU A 35 25.62 41.35 -14.53
CA LEU A 35 26.63 40.49 -15.15
C LEU A 35 26.99 39.29 -14.28
N GLY A 36 27.14 39.47 -12.97
CA GLY A 36 27.37 38.36 -12.03
C GLY A 36 26.27 37.30 -12.09
N LEU A 37 25.00 37.72 -12.03
CA LEU A 37 23.85 36.81 -12.14
C LEU A 37 23.80 36.10 -13.49
N LEU A 38 24.16 36.79 -14.58
CA LEU A 38 24.25 36.20 -15.92
C LEU A 38 25.36 35.13 -15.98
N PHE A 39 26.54 35.40 -15.42
CA PHE A 39 27.63 34.43 -15.37
C PHE A 39 27.33 33.24 -14.45
N ASP A 40 26.69 33.47 -13.31
CA ASP A 40 26.24 32.39 -12.42
C ASP A 40 25.19 31.51 -13.11
N TRP A 41 24.25 32.13 -13.84
CA TRP A 41 23.24 31.40 -14.61
C TRP A 41 23.87 30.60 -15.76
N LEU A 42 24.79 31.19 -16.53
CA LEU A 42 25.56 30.51 -17.56
C LEU A 42 26.42 29.37 -17.00
N GLY A 43 27.06 29.59 -15.84
CA GLY A 43 27.86 28.59 -15.13
C GLY A 43 27.01 27.37 -14.74
N LYS A 44 25.85 27.60 -14.13
CA LYS A 44 24.89 26.53 -13.79
C LYS A 44 24.35 25.81 -15.04
N GLY A 45 24.08 26.55 -16.11
CA GLY A 45 23.64 25.98 -17.39
C GLY A 45 24.69 25.07 -18.03
N LEU A 46 25.95 25.53 -18.07
CA LEU A 46 27.07 24.76 -18.60
C LEU A 46 27.38 23.53 -17.73
N GLU A 47 27.37 23.68 -16.41
CA GLU A 47 27.55 22.57 -15.47
C GLU A 47 26.47 21.50 -15.65
N SER A 48 25.19 21.90 -15.74
CA SER A 48 24.07 20.99 -15.99
C SER A 48 24.21 20.28 -17.35
N PHE A 49 24.57 21.02 -18.40
CA PHE A 49 24.79 20.45 -19.74
C PHE A 49 25.94 19.44 -19.74
N LEU A 50 27.08 19.78 -19.13
CA LEU A 50 28.25 18.89 -19.04
C LEU A 50 27.95 17.67 -18.17
N ASN A 51 27.23 17.81 -17.05
CA ASN A 51 26.81 16.69 -16.22
C ASN A 51 25.85 15.76 -16.98
N LYS A 52 24.91 16.31 -17.77
CA LYS A 52 24.00 15.53 -18.63
C LYS A 52 24.74 14.84 -19.78
N ARG A 53 25.74 15.50 -20.39
CA ARG A 53 26.58 14.87 -21.42
C ARG A 53 27.50 13.81 -20.82
N ALA A 54 28.06 14.03 -19.65
CA ALA A 54 28.87 13.06 -18.93
C ALA A 54 28.04 11.82 -18.58
N SER A 55 26.82 11.98 -18.09
CA SER A 55 25.92 10.86 -17.82
C SER A 55 25.53 10.10 -19.09
N GLN A 56 25.24 10.80 -20.20
CA GLN A 56 25.00 10.18 -21.52
C GLN A 56 26.22 9.41 -22.05
N LEU A 57 27.43 9.89 -21.78
CA LEU A 57 28.67 9.24 -22.17
C LEU A 57 29.12 8.15 -21.18
N ASN A 58 28.31 7.84 -20.16
CA ASN A 58 28.69 6.93 -19.06
C ASN A 58 30.01 7.33 -18.38
N LEU A 59 30.24 8.64 -18.27
CA LEU A 59 31.38 9.24 -17.59
C LEU A 59 30.90 9.75 -16.23
N GLY A 60 31.38 9.10 -15.16
CA GLY A 60 31.07 9.50 -13.79
C GLY A 60 31.15 8.31 -12.83
N PRO A 61 31.16 8.57 -11.51
CA PRO A 61 31.15 7.52 -10.51
C PRO A 61 29.92 6.61 -10.60
N GLU A 62 28.72 7.18 -10.72
CA GLU A 62 27.47 6.42 -10.86
C GLU A 62 27.48 5.48 -12.08
N ALA A 63 27.95 5.96 -13.23
CA ALA A 63 28.03 5.14 -14.45
C ALA A 63 29.00 3.96 -14.29
N VAL A 64 30.16 4.18 -13.66
CA VAL A 64 31.12 3.10 -13.36
C VAL A 64 30.53 2.10 -12.36
N ALA A 65 29.80 2.57 -11.36
CA ALA A 65 29.11 1.71 -10.42
C ALA A 65 28.02 0.89 -11.11
N ARG A 66 27.23 1.50 -12.00
CA ARG A 66 26.23 0.82 -12.84
C ARG A 66 26.87 -0.29 -13.70
N ASP A 67 28.05 -0.05 -14.28
CA ASP A 67 28.79 -1.08 -15.00
C ASP A 67 29.24 -2.24 -14.11
N ILE A 68 29.70 -1.95 -12.88
CA ILE A 68 30.01 -3.00 -11.90
C ILE A 68 28.75 -3.80 -11.57
N ARG A 69 27.62 -3.14 -11.27
CA ARG A 69 26.33 -3.78 -10.99
C ARG A 69 25.88 -4.68 -12.14
N ARG A 70 26.03 -4.23 -13.40
CA ARG A 70 25.70 -4.98 -14.61
C ARG A 70 26.57 -6.23 -14.77
N ILE A 71 27.90 -6.10 -14.66
CA ILE A 71 28.83 -7.24 -14.77
C ILE A 71 28.56 -8.27 -13.65
N ARG A 72 28.23 -7.78 -12.45
CA ARG A 72 27.87 -8.58 -11.28
C ARG A 72 26.41 -9.00 -11.24
N ARG A 73 25.61 -8.63 -12.25
CA ARG A 73 24.21 -9.02 -12.43
C ARG A 73 23.31 -8.65 -11.25
N HIS A 74 23.52 -7.50 -10.62
CA HIS A 74 22.76 -7.06 -9.44
C HIS A 74 21.24 -7.00 -9.69
N GLU A 75 20.82 -6.77 -10.93
CA GLU A 75 19.41 -6.77 -11.34
C GLU A 75 18.83 -8.18 -11.54
N GLN A 76 19.67 -9.17 -11.82
CA GLN A 76 19.25 -10.56 -12.11
C GLN A 76 19.40 -11.47 -10.88
N THR A 77 20.23 -11.09 -9.93
CA THR A 77 20.53 -11.87 -8.73
C THR A 77 20.08 -11.11 -7.49
N SER A 78 19.28 -11.76 -6.65
CA SER A 78 18.92 -11.21 -5.34
C SER A 78 20.17 -10.95 -4.50
N LEU A 79 20.04 -10.05 -3.51
CA LEU A 79 21.12 -9.78 -2.56
C LEU A 79 21.59 -11.10 -1.90
N MET A 80 20.64 -11.95 -1.48
CA MET A 80 20.91 -13.26 -0.89
C MET A 80 21.75 -14.17 -1.77
N ALA A 81 21.40 -14.28 -3.06
CA ALA A 81 22.14 -15.14 -3.99
C ALA A 81 23.61 -14.69 -4.12
N ARG A 82 23.85 -13.38 -4.13
CA ARG A 82 25.20 -12.81 -4.20
C ARG A 82 26.02 -13.07 -2.95
N TYR A 83 25.39 -13.14 -1.78
CA TYR A 83 26.06 -13.50 -0.54
C TYR A 83 26.29 -15.01 -0.41
N ALA A 84 25.38 -15.84 -0.95
CA ALA A 84 25.43 -17.29 -0.81
C ALA A 84 26.52 -17.90 -1.70
N ALA A 85 26.66 -17.34 -2.90
CA ALA A 85 27.57 -17.85 -3.91
C ALA A 85 28.30 -16.68 -4.62
N PRO A 86 29.15 -15.92 -3.89
CA PRO A 86 29.74 -14.67 -4.37
C PRO A 86 30.48 -14.81 -5.71
N TYR A 87 31.05 -15.99 -5.98
CA TYR A 87 31.86 -16.27 -7.15
C TYR A 87 31.15 -17.06 -8.26
N ALA A 88 29.90 -17.51 -8.07
CA ALA A 88 29.25 -18.47 -8.99
C ALA A 88 29.12 -18.00 -10.45
N HIS A 89 29.24 -16.69 -10.72
CA HIS A 89 29.04 -16.11 -12.06
C HIS A 89 30.22 -15.27 -12.56
N LEU A 90 31.34 -15.26 -11.83
CA LEU A 90 32.46 -14.38 -12.15
C LEU A 90 33.63 -15.16 -12.76
N THR A 91 33.81 -15.02 -14.07
CA THR A 91 35.02 -15.50 -14.75
C THR A 91 36.21 -14.61 -14.38
N LYS A 92 37.44 -15.14 -14.44
CA LYS A 92 38.68 -14.36 -14.19
C LYS A 92 38.76 -13.08 -15.05
N ALA A 93 38.29 -13.14 -16.30
CA ALA A 93 38.25 -11.99 -17.19
C ALA A 93 37.28 -10.90 -16.68
N ARG A 94 36.08 -11.29 -16.22
CA ARG A 94 35.10 -10.37 -15.64
C ARG A 94 35.56 -9.81 -14.29
N GLU A 95 36.20 -10.62 -13.44
CA GLU A 95 36.80 -10.13 -12.19
C GLU A 95 37.85 -9.06 -12.48
N LYS A 96 38.73 -9.29 -13.46
CA LYS A 96 39.71 -8.30 -13.91
C LYS A 96 39.04 -7.02 -14.42
N GLN A 97 37.90 -7.13 -15.10
CA GLN A 97 37.12 -5.98 -15.54
C GLN A 97 36.53 -5.20 -14.36
N VAL A 98 35.91 -5.89 -13.39
CA VAL A 98 35.38 -5.27 -12.16
C VAL A 98 36.49 -4.56 -11.38
N ARG A 99 37.67 -5.18 -11.28
CA ARG A 99 38.87 -4.58 -10.65
C ARG A 99 39.26 -3.26 -11.32
N LYS A 100 39.34 -3.22 -12.65
CA LYS A 100 39.63 -1.98 -13.40
C LYS A 100 38.58 -0.89 -13.15
N LEU A 101 37.31 -1.27 -13.03
CA LEU A 101 36.24 -0.31 -12.72
C LEU A 101 36.34 0.20 -11.28
N CYS A 102 36.69 -0.66 -10.32
CA CYS A 102 36.96 -0.25 -8.94
C CYS A 102 38.16 0.72 -8.86
N GLU A 103 39.24 0.47 -9.60
CA GLU A 103 40.36 1.41 -9.73
C GLU A 103 39.91 2.76 -10.30
N LYS A 104 39.00 2.76 -11.28
CA LYS A 104 38.40 3.98 -11.84
C LYS A 104 37.56 4.74 -10.81
N LEU A 105 36.79 4.05 -9.95
CA LEU A 105 36.09 4.69 -8.83
C LEU A 105 37.06 5.33 -7.84
N LEU A 106 38.13 4.61 -7.45
CA LEU A 106 39.17 5.17 -6.58
C LEU A 106 39.88 6.38 -7.21
N LYS A 107 39.97 6.44 -8.54
CA LYS A 107 40.45 7.64 -9.26
C LYS A 107 39.46 8.80 -9.11
N TYR A 108 38.15 8.57 -9.18
CA TYR A 108 37.14 9.62 -8.95
C TYR A 108 37.13 10.14 -7.52
N VAL A 109 37.41 9.30 -6.53
CA VAL A 109 37.61 9.76 -5.13
C VAL A 109 38.77 10.77 -5.01
N ARG A 110 39.73 10.73 -5.95
CA ARG A 110 40.86 11.68 -6.05
C ARG A 110 40.61 12.81 -7.05
N SER A 111 39.39 12.97 -7.54
CA SER A 111 39.01 14.10 -8.40
C SER A 111 39.26 15.43 -7.68
N HIS A 112 39.50 16.50 -8.44
CA HIS A 112 39.57 17.86 -7.88
C HIS A 112 38.17 18.47 -7.62
N VAL A 113 37.11 17.77 -8.02
CA VAL A 113 35.72 18.23 -7.88
C VAL A 113 35.06 17.52 -6.69
N GLN A 114 34.78 18.27 -5.62
CA GLN A 114 34.26 17.74 -4.34
C GLN A 114 32.99 16.89 -4.52
N SER A 115 32.03 17.31 -5.35
CA SER A 115 30.79 16.56 -5.59
C SER A 115 31.07 15.19 -6.21
N THR A 116 31.96 15.11 -7.20
CA THR A 116 32.40 13.83 -7.82
C THR A 116 33.10 12.93 -6.80
N GLN A 117 33.87 13.49 -5.88
CA GLN A 117 34.54 12.70 -4.83
C GLN A 117 33.53 12.10 -3.85
N LEU A 118 32.58 12.91 -3.37
CA LEU A 118 31.52 12.47 -2.47
C LEU A 118 30.66 11.39 -3.14
N GLU A 119 30.24 11.60 -4.38
CA GLU A 119 29.47 10.62 -5.15
C GLU A 119 30.24 9.30 -5.33
N ALA A 120 31.53 9.35 -5.65
CA ALA A 120 32.36 8.15 -5.76
C ALA A 120 32.51 7.41 -4.43
N LEU A 121 32.64 8.13 -3.31
CA LEU A 121 32.69 7.53 -1.98
C LEU A 121 31.36 6.84 -1.64
N TYR A 122 30.22 7.48 -1.90
CA TYR A 122 28.90 6.87 -1.70
C TYR A 122 28.72 5.60 -2.55
N GLU A 123 29.08 5.63 -3.84
CA GLU A 123 29.00 4.46 -4.71
C GLU A 123 29.89 3.29 -4.24
N ILE A 124 31.10 3.58 -3.74
CA ILE A 124 31.98 2.57 -3.15
C ILE A 124 31.33 1.93 -1.91
N MET A 125 30.74 2.72 -1.02
CA MET A 125 30.02 2.20 0.15
C MET A 125 28.85 1.30 -0.27
N GLU A 126 28.01 1.77 -1.19
CA GLU A 126 26.83 1.05 -1.66
C GLU A 126 27.20 -0.27 -2.33
N LEU A 127 28.20 -0.29 -3.21
CA LEU A 127 28.70 -1.50 -3.86
C LEU A 127 29.30 -2.49 -2.86
N SER A 128 30.08 -1.99 -1.90
CA SER A 128 30.72 -2.83 -0.87
C SER A 128 29.70 -3.48 0.07
N MET A 129 28.52 -2.85 0.23
CA MET A 129 27.40 -3.38 0.99
C MET A 129 26.57 -4.39 0.19
N GLN A 130 26.50 -4.24 -1.13
CA GLN A 130 25.69 -5.10 -2.00
C GLN A 130 26.42 -6.35 -2.46
N ASP A 131 27.76 -6.31 -2.49
CA ASP A 131 28.55 -7.34 -3.15
C ASP A 131 29.88 -7.57 -2.43
N ARG A 132 29.96 -8.71 -1.75
CA ARG A 132 31.15 -9.17 -1.04
C ARG A 132 32.41 -9.18 -1.92
N VAL A 133 32.28 -9.58 -3.19
CA VAL A 133 33.44 -9.65 -4.10
C VAL A 133 33.97 -8.26 -4.42
N VAL A 134 33.08 -7.29 -4.64
CA VAL A 134 33.48 -5.91 -4.91
C VAL A 134 34.19 -5.30 -3.69
N ARG A 135 33.69 -5.57 -2.49
CA ARG A 135 34.36 -5.18 -1.23
C ARG A 135 35.76 -5.78 -1.11
N GLU A 136 35.92 -7.09 -1.35
CA GLU A 136 37.22 -7.78 -1.31
C GLU A 136 38.20 -7.21 -2.36
N ILE A 137 37.72 -6.88 -3.57
CA ILE A 137 38.53 -6.21 -4.60
C ILE A 137 38.99 -4.83 -4.13
N LEU A 138 38.09 -4.01 -3.57
CA LEU A 138 38.42 -2.66 -3.07
C LEU A 138 39.41 -2.71 -1.90
N LEU A 139 39.27 -3.69 -1.00
CA LEU A 139 40.21 -3.93 0.09
C LEU A 139 41.62 -4.24 -0.46
N ASN A 140 41.70 -5.12 -1.47
CA ASN A 140 42.94 -5.52 -2.13
C ASN A 140 43.60 -4.39 -2.94
N LEU A 141 42.81 -3.44 -3.46
CA LEU A 141 43.32 -2.25 -4.14
C LEU A 141 43.95 -1.23 -3.17
N GLY A 142 43.87 -1.50 -1.85
CA GLY A 142 44.52 -0.69 -0.83
C GLY A 142 43.80 0.62 -0.60
N ILE A 143 42.49 0.55 -0.32
CA ILE A 143 41.65 1.72 -0.02
C ILE A 143 42.22 2.60 1.11
N LYS A 144 43.02 2.02 2.02
CA LYS A 144 43.85 2.70 3.03
C LYS A 144 44.74 3.82 2.50
N ARG A 145 45.10 3.75 1.21
CA ARG A 145 45.92 4.76 0.52
C ARG A 145 45.11 6.00 0.13
N LEU A 146 43.81 6.04 0.39
CA LEU A 146 43.01 7.26 0.38
C LEU A 146 43.37 8.06 1.63
N ILE A 147 44.54 8.71 1.61
CA ILE A 147 44.94 9.62 2.68
C ILE A 147 44.04 10.86 2.57
N PRO A 148 43.30 11.24 3.62
CA PRO A 148 42.51 12.46 3.60
C PRO A 148 43.46 13.65 3.62
N ASN A 149 43.81 14.17 2.44
CA ASN A 149 44.55 15.42 2.30
C ASN A 149 43.61 16.60 2.06
N PHE A 150 42.37 16.45 2.49
CA PHE A 150 41.27 17.38 2.24
C PHE A 150 41.06 18.28 3.45
N LYS A 151 40.79 19.56 3.19
CA LYS A 151 40.48 20.53 4.25
C LYS A 151 38.99 20.51 4.59
N GLU A 152 38.17 19.96 3.70
CA GLU A 152 36.73 19.87 3.79
C GLU A 152 36.32 18.76 4.76
N THR A 153 35.73 19.15 5.89
CA THR A 153 35.29 18.23 6.96
C THR A 153 34.36 17.13 6.46
N GLU A 154 33.42 17.46 5.56
CA GLU A 154 32.44 16.52 5.00
C GLU A 154 33.12 15.42 4.19
N LEU A 155 34.09 15.79 3.36
CA LEU A 155 34.83 14.84 2.53
C LEU A 155 35.74 13.95 3.37
N ALA A 156 36.41 14.52 4.39
CA ALA A 156 37.20 13.76 5.34
C ALA A 156 36.34 12.72 6.10
N LEU A 157 35.13 13.11 6.53
CA LEU A 157 34.17 12.22 7.19
C LEU A 157 33.69 11.12 6.24
N ALA A 158 33.27 11.46 5.02
CA ALA A 158 32.82 10.49 4.02
C ALA A 158 33.92 9.49 3.66
N MET A 159 35.17 9.94 3.56
CA MET A 159 36.32 9.10 3.29
C MET A 159 36.61 8.14 4.44
N SER A 160 36.63 8.64 5.68
CA SER A 160 36.80 7.84 6.88
C SER A 160 35.72 6.76 6.98
N LYS A 161 34.44 7.14 6.78
CA LYS A 161 33.31 6.21 6.73
C LYS A 161 33.51 5.16 5.63
N THR A 162 33.92 5.55 4.42
CA THR A 162 34.11 4.61 3.31
C THR A 162 35.23 3.61 3.58
N ILE A 163 36.35 4.07 4.12
CA ILE A 163 37.48 3.19 4.51
C ILE A 163 37.01 2.19 5.56
N TYR A 164 36.37 2.67 6.63
CA TYR A 164 35.87 1.81 7.69
C TYR A 164 34.80 0.82 7.19
N PHE A 165 33.94 1.25 6.28
CA PHE A 165 32.91 0.42 5.65
C PHE A 165 33.50 -0.74 4.84
N VAL A 166 34.59 -0.50 4.10
CA VAL A 166 35.26 -1.55 3.31
C VAL A 166 36.08 -2.48 4.19
N GLU A 167 36.69 -1.97 5.25
CA GLU A 167 37.59 -2.72 6.13
C GLU A 167 36.89 -3.58 7.17
N ASN A 168 35.74 -3.13 7.69
CA ASN A 168 35.03 -3.83 8.75
C ASN A 168 34.26 -5.05 8.22
N THR A 169 35.02 -6.09 7.88
CA THR A 169 34.51 -7.37 7.37
C THR A 169 33.65 -8.12 8.38
N GLU A 170 33.94 -7.97 9.68
CA GLU A 170 33.21 -8.62 10.77
C GLU A 170 31.71 -8.26 10.78
N ILE A 171 31.37 -6.96 10.65
CA ILE A 171 29.97 -6.53 10.62
C ILE A 171 29.25 -7.07 9.39
N HIS A 172 29.91 -7.09 8.23
CA HIS A 172 29.31 -7.66 7.03
C HIS A 172 29.07 -9.16 7.17
N GLU A 173 30.02 -9.91 7.74
CA GLU A 173 29.86 -11.35 7.98
C GLU A 173 28.76 -11.66 9.00
N LEU A 174 28.56 -10.81 10.01
CA LEU A 174 27.43 -10.89 10.94
C LEU A 174 26.10 -10.74 10.20
N TRP A 175 26.00 -9.77 9.30
CA TRP A 175 24.82 -9.58 8.45
C TRP A 175 24.60 -10.76 7.53
N ASP A 176 25.63 -11.29 6.87
CA ASP A 176 25.55 -12.47 6.01
C ASP A 176 24.94 -13.65 6.77
N ARG A 177 25.43 -13.93 7.99
CA ARG A 177 24.86 -14.99 8.84
C ARG A 177 23.40 -14.75 9.18
N LEU A 178 23.03 -13.52 9.51
CA LEU A 178 21.64 -13.17 9.81
C LEU A 178 20.72 -13.36 8.60
N TYR A 179 21.15 -12.90 7.42
CA TYR A 179 20.46 -13.10 6.15
C TYR A 179 20.18 -14.58 5.86
N PHE A 180 21.16 -15.46 6.10
CA PHE A 180 20.97 -16.92 5.91
C PHE A 180 20.13 -17.56 7.02
N SER A 181 20.26 -17.11 8.26
CA SER A 181 19.55 -17.70 9.39
C SER A 181 18.03 -17.50 9.29
N GLY A 182 17.60 -16.32 8.83
CA GLY A 182 16.19 -15.93 8.77
C GLY A 182 15.32 -16.77 7.85
N TYR A 183 15.91 -17.35 6.80
CA TYR A 183 15.18 -18.20 5.86
C TYR A 183 14.93 -19.62 6.37
N SER A 184 15.73 -20.09 7.34
CA SER A 184 15.71 -21.48 7.79
C SER A 184 14.73 -21.76 8.95
N ARG A 185 14.27 -20.73 9.67
CA ARG A 185 13.40 -20.87 10.85
C ARG A 185 12.20 -19.94 10.79
N TYR A 186 11.08 -20.46 10.32
CA TYR A 186 9.74 -19.96 10.69
C TYR A 186 9.35 -20.33 12.15
N GLY A 187 10.31 -20.80 12.96
CA GLY A 187 10.09 -21.10 14.37
C GLY A 187 10.34 -19.86 15.22
N TYR A 188 9.30 -19.41 15.94
CA TYR A 188 9.29 -18.30 16.91
C TYR A 188 10.18 -18.56 18.14
N SER A 189 11.44 -18.97 17.99
CA SER A 189 12.35 -19.01 19.13
C SER A 189 12.77 -17.58 19.47
N SER A 190 12.22 -17.04 20.56
CA SER A 190 12.50 -15.71 21.12
C SER A 190 13.93 -15.52 21.66
N VAL A 191 14.81 -16.51 21.50
CA VAL A 191 16.18 -16.42 21.99
C VAL A 191 16.97 -15.48 21.09
N GLU A 192 17.39 -14.35 21.67
CA GLU A 192 18.28 -13.40 21.02
C GLU A 192 19.60 -14.10 20.66
N SER A 193 19.86 -14.26 19.35
CA SER A 193 21.11 -14.83 18.86
C SER A 193 22.29 -13.95 19.25
N GLU A 194 23.45 -14.56 19.49
CA GLU A 194 24.68 -13.83 19.81
C GLU A 194 25.05 -12.80 18.73
N ASP A 195 24.77 -13.10 17.45
CA ASP A 195 24.99 -12.17 16.33
C ASP A 195 24.19 -10.86 16.49
N VAL A 196 22.94 -10.93 16.98
CA VAL A 196 22.11 -9.73 17.23
C VAL A 196 22.68 -8.89 18.36
N LYS A 197 23.22 -9.52 19.43
CA LYS A 197 23.86 -8.79 20.53
C LYS A 197 25.13 -8.06 20.06
N LEU A 198 25.94 -8.72 19.23
CA LEU A 198 27.12 -8.11 18.62
C LEU A 198 26.73 -6.93 17.72
N LEU A 199 25.70 -7.09 16.88
CA LEU A 199 25.20 -5.97 16.06
C LEU A 199 24.66 -4.81 16.89
N LYS A 200 23.98 -5.04 18.02
CA LYS A 200 23.56 -3.96 18.94
C LYS A 200 24.76 -3.19 19.50
N LYS A 201 25.84 -3.91 19.83
CA LYS A 201 27.10 -3.30 20.30
C LYS A 201 27.71 -2.42 19.20
N PHE A 202 27.82 -2.92 17.97
CA PHE A 202 28.32 -2.14 16.83
C PHE A 202 27.40 -0.95 16.48
N LEU A 203 26.09 -1.13 16.60
CA LEU A 203 25.13 -0.05 16.37
C LEU A 203 25.33 1.11 17.36
N SER A 204 25.78 0.82 18.57
CA SER A 204 26.05 1.82 19.62
C SER A 204 27.44 2.47 19.53
N ASP A 205 28.34 1.95 18.68
CA ASP A 205 29.68 2.50 18.48
C ASP A 205 29.69 3.58 17.38
N PRO A 206 30.13 4.81 17.66
CA PRO A 206 30.20 5.90 16.68
C PRO A 206 30.94 5.53 15.38
N ASN A 207 31.94 4.65 15.46
CA ASN A 207 32.73 4.28 14.29
C ASN A 207 32.06 3.24 13.40
N SER A 208 31.14 2.42 13.92
CA SER A 208 30.54 1.30 13.18
C SER A 208 29.03 1.40 13.02
N SER A 209 28.36 2.25 13.80
CA SER A 209 26.91 2.45 13.80
C SER A 209 26.32 2.64 12.41
N PHE A 210 26.95 3.48 11.58
CA PHE A 210 26.47 3.76 10.23
C PHE A 210 26.50 2.52 9.31
N ILE A 211 27.42 1.56 9.52
CA ILE A 211 27.44 0.31 8.75
C ILE A 211 26.21 -0.52 9.09
N VAL A 212 25.97 -0.72 10.38
CA VAL A 212 24.84 -1.52 10.86
C VAL A 212 23.51 -0.89 10.47
N ALA A 213 23.38 0.44 10.61
CA ALA A 213 22.19 1.18 10.25
C ALA A 213 21.86 1.11 8.75
N ARG A 214 22.87 1.11 7.87
CA ARG A 214 22.68 0.99 6.42
C ARG A 214 22.29 -0.42 5.97
N HIS A 215 22.76 -1.46 6.66
CA HIS A 215 22.23 -2.81 6.43
C HIS A 215 20.79 -2.90 6.92
N LEU A 216 20.50 -2.34 8.09
CA LEU A 216 19.15 -2.32 8.67
C LEU A 216 18.13 -1.66 7.73
N SER A 217 18.52 -0.56 7.07
CA SER A 217 17.66 0.14 6.12
C SER A 217 17.36 -0.61 4.82
N ARG A 218 18.11 -1.66 4.48
CA ARG A 218 17.86 -2.46 3.28
C ARG A 218 16.98 -3.68 3.50
N LEU A 219 16.90 -4.13 4.75
CA LEU A 219 16.09 -5.31 5.11
C LEU A 219 14.60 -5.11 4.92
N GLU A 220 14.15 -3.87 4.85
CA GLU A 220 12.74 -3.49 4.79
C GLU A 220 11.99 -4.01 3.56
N SER A 221 12.72 -4.35 2.49
CA SER A 221 12.10 -4.87 1.25
C SER A 221 11.78 -6.38 1.30
N ASP A 222 12.45 -7.14 2.16
CA ASP A 222 12.30 -8.59 2.23
C ASP A 222 11.65 -8.98 3.55
N SER A 223 10.51 -9.68 3.52
CA SER A 223 9.72 -10.04 4.69
C SER A 223 10.55 -10.83 5.73
N HIS A 224 11.04 -10.15 6.77
CA HIS A 224 12.12 -10.68 7.61
C HIS A 224 11.80 -10.72 9.12
N PRO A 225 12.55 -11.53 9.90
CA PRO A 225 12.13 -12.09 11.20
C PRO A 225 12.28 -11.14 12.40
N GLY A 226 11.65 -11.50 13.52
CA GLY A 226 11.53 -10.69 14.74
C GLY A 226 12.84 -10.21 15.40
N TYR A 227 14.02 -10.69 15.00
CA TYR A 227 15.29 -10.13 15.47
C TYR A 227 15.58 -8.73 14.93
N ILE A 228 15.04 -8.36 13.76
CA ILE A 228 15.17 -6.99 13.22
C ILE A 228 14.53 -5.98 14.16
N ASN A 229 13.42 -6.34 14.80
CA ASN A 229 12.73 -5.47 15.76
C ASN A 229 13.63 -5.13 16.96
N ASN A 230 14.48 -6.06 17.40
CA ASN A 230 15.44 -5.82 18.48
C ASN A 230 16.55 -4.84 18.07
N LEU A 231 17.02 -4.90 16.82
CA LEU A 231 18.00 -3.95 16.30
C LEU A 231 17.39 -2.57 16.06
N LEU A 232 16.17 -2.51 15.53
CA LEU A 232 15.42 -1.27 15.35
C LEU A 232 15.13 -0.58 16.68
N ALA A 233 14.70 -1.32 17.71
CA ALA A 233 14.49 -0.76 19.04
C ALA A 233 15.78 -0.11 19.57
N GLN A 234 16.92 -0.81 19.47
CA GLN A 234 18.23 -0.23 19.83
C GLN A 234 18.55 1.00 18.98
N TYR A 235 18.25 0.99 17.68
CA TYR A 235 18.51 2.13 16.81
C TYR A 235 17.68 3.36 17.22
N PHE A 236 16.41 3.16 17.56
CA PHE A 236 15.54 4.23 18.06
C PHE A 236 16.01 4.75 19.43
N ASP A 237 16.49 3.89 20.32
CA ASP A 237 17.09 4.31 21.60
C ASP A 237 18.30 5.22 21.42
N LEU A 238 19.12 4.94 20.41
CA LEU A 238 20.28 5.75 20.05
C LEU A 238 19.89 7.12 19.50
N THR A 239 18.69 7.27 18.92
CA THR A 239 18.21 8.62 18.52
C THR A 239 18.14 9.56 19.70
N VAL A 240 17.77 9.07 20.89
CA VAL A 240 17.67 9.89 22.11
C VAL A 240 19.01 9.94 22.84
N THR A 241 19.65 8.80 23.02
CA THR A 241 20.85 8.68 23.88
C THR A 241 22.12 9.18 23.20
N ASN A 242 22.21 9.07 21.87
CA ASN A 242 23.37 9.49 21.09
C ASN A 242 22.96 9.97 19.67
N PRO A 243 22.24 11.10 19.55
CA PRO A 243 21.71 11.56 18.25
C PRO A 243 22.79 11.85 17.20
N ASP A 244 24.04 12.09 17.61
CA ASP A 244 25.14 12.47 16.71
C ASP A 244 25.69 11.28 15.90
N ILE A 245 25.49 10.04 16.37
CA ILE A 245 25.88 8.84 15.62
C ILE A 245 24.79 8.38 14.63
N ILE A 246 23.60 8.97 14.70
CA ILE A 246 22.48 8.59 13.84
C ILE A 246 22.63 9.20 12.46
N GLU A 247 22.63 8.34 11.46
CA GLU A 247 22.52 8.75 10.06
C GLU A 247 21.03 8.81 9.71
N TRP A 248 20.43 9.99 9.89
CA TRP A 248 18.98 10.23 9.75
C TRP A 248 18.41 9.83 8.37
N SER A 249 19.23 9.84 7.32
CA SER A 249 18.84 9.33 6.00
C SER A 249 18.51 7.83 6.00
N ASN A 250 19.12 7.05 6.90
CA ASN A 250 18.82 5.61 7.03
C ASN A 250 17.50 5.37 7.77
N LEU A 251 17.06 6.31 8.62
CA LEU A 251 15.73 6.22 9.22
C LEU A 251 14.64 6.50 8.18
N ASN A 252 14.88 7.41 7.22
CA ASN A 252 13.92 7.71 6.15
C ASN A 252 13.51 6.50 5.31
N THR A 253 14.41 5.55 5.13
CA THR A 253 14.09 4.32 4.42
C THR A 253 13.20 3.45 5.31
N ILE A 254 13.63 3.16 6.55
CA ILE A 254 13.01 2.23 7.53
C ILE A 254 11.52 2.51 7.89
N GLY A 255 10.99 3.69 7.53
CA GLY A 255 9.64 4.09 7.90
C GLY A 255 8.55 3.10 7.45
N PHE A 256 8.63 2.55 6.24
CA PHE A 256 7.60 1.66 5.68
C PHE A 256 7.47 0.36 6.48
N GLY A 257 8.58 -0.21 6.93
CA GLY A 257 8.63 -1.45 7.71
C GLY A 257 7.78 -1.35 8.98
N LEU A 258 7.74 -0.18 9.62
CA LEU A 258 6.98 0.04 10.86
C LEU A 258 5.47 -0.23 10.71
N THR A 259 4.88 0.02 9.54
CA THR A 259 3.44 -0.19 9.31
C THR A 259 3.08 -1.66 9.14
N THR A 260 4.01 -2.48 8.66
CA THR A 260 3.79 -3.91 8.43
C THR A 260 4.04 -4.77 9.68
N TRP A 261 4.76 -4.23 10.67
CA TRP A 261 5.14 -4.94 11.90
C TRP A 261 4.21 -4.88 13.14
N PRO A 262 3.10 -4.12 13.21
CA PRO A 262 2.33 -3.99 14.47
C PRO A 262 1.64 -5.28 14.92
N TYR A 263 1.59 -6.31 14.07
CA TYR A 263 0.99 -7.60 14.41
C TYR A 263 1.95 -8.56 15.14
N MET A 264 3.26 -8.29 15.19
CA MET A 264 4.24 -9.28 15.68
C MET A 264 4.96 -8.92 16.98
N SER A 265 4.84 -7.69 17.49
CA SER A 265 5.37 -7.36 18.82
C SER A 265 4.70 -6.14 19.41
N ASN A 266 4.53 -6.12 20.74
CA ASN A 266 4.33 -4.91 21.54
C ASN A 266 5.54 -4.00 21.34
N VAL A 267 5.62 -3.26 20.23
CA VAL A 267 6.86 -2.56 19.91
C VAL A 267 7.02 -1.38 20.87
N PRO A 268 8.02 -1.37 21.78
CA PRO A 268 7.99 -0.49 22.96
C PRO A 268 8.20 1.00 22.65
N TYR A 269 8.68 1.35 21.46
CA TYR A 269 9.12 2.71 21.17
C TYR A 269 7.99 3.67 20.81
N THR A 270 6.84 3.22 20.29
CA THR A 270 5.73 4.13 20.00
C THR A 270 5.16 4.75 21.27
N TYR A 271 5.37 4.11 22.43
CA TYR A 271 4.98 4.56 23.75
C TYR A 271 6.06 5.37 24.49
N ARG A 272 7.19 5.64 23.83
CA ARG A 272 8.31 6.40 24.42
C ARG A 272 8.31 7.86 23.95
N PRO A 273 7.87 8.80 24.81
CA PRO A 273 7.71 10.20 24.40
C PRO A 273 9.02 10.86 24.00
N ASP A 274 10.13 10.50 24.64
CA ASP A 274 11.45 11.02 24.33
C ASP A 274 11.93 10.65 22.91
N ILE A 275 11.66 9.42 22.45
CA ILE A 275 11.93 8.98 21.08
C ILE A 275 11.06 9.75 20.10
N ILE A 276 9.74 9.78 20.32
CA ILE A 276 8.78 10.42 19.41
C ILE A 276 9.04 11.93 19.31
N GLU A 277 9.26 12.62 20.42
CA GLU A 277 9.60 14.05 20.41
C GLU A 277 10.86 14.32 19.58
N ASN A 278 11.87 13.46 19.69
CA ASN A 278 13.11 13.62 18.96
C ASN A 278 12.94 13.36 17.45
N LEU A 279 12.17 12.35 17.06
CA LEU A 279 11.81 12.09 15.65
C LEU A 279 11.03 13.28 15.06
N VAL A 280 10.05 13.81 15.80
CA VAL A 280 9.25 14.97 15.38
C VAL A 280 10.11 16.24 15.29
N ARG A 281 11.03 16.47 16.24
CA ARG A 281 11.99 17.59 16.19
C ARG A 281 12.88 17.54 14.94
N ARG A 282 13.12 16.33 14.41
CA ARG A 282 13.90 16.06 13.19
C ARG A 282 13.03 15.81 11.95
N SER A 283 11.72 16.04 12.03
CA SER A 283 10.74 15.84 10.94
C SER A 283 11.17 16.35 9.57
N LYS A 284 11.83 17.52 9.47
CA LYS A 284 12.37 18.05 8.20
C LYS A 284 13.31 17.07 7.49
N SER A 285 14.11 16.33 8.26
CA SER A 285 15.01 15.30 7.77
C SER A 285 14.38 13.92 7.72
N LEU A 286 13.16 13.76 8.25
CA LEU A 286 12.45 12.49 8.43
C LEU A 286 11.09 12.45 7.71
N ILE A 287 10.88 13.28 6.68
CA ILE A 287 9.62 13.34 5.94
C ILE A 287 9.26 11.95 5.39
N ARG A 288 10.20 11.30 4.70
CA ARG A 288 9.98 9.96 4.13
C ARG A 288 9.77 8.89 5.20
N PHE A 289 10.43 9.01 6.36
CA PHE A 289 10.17 8.14 7.49
C PHE A 289 8.71 8.22 7.92
N PHE A 290 8.16 9.42 8.11
CA PHE A 290 6.75 9.58 8.50
C PHE A 290 5.79 9.18 7.39
N GLU A 291 6.12 9.46 6.13
CA GLU A 291 5.35 9.00 4.98
C GLU A 291 5.27 7.47 4.94
N GLY A 292 6.41 6.78 5.08
CA GLY A 292 6.47 5.33 5.15
C GLY A 292 5.78 4.76 6.40
N ALA A 293 6.03 5.35 7.58
CA ALA A 293 5.48 4.91 8.86
C ALA A 293 3.97 5.14 8.99
N LEU A 294 3.41 6.05 8.20
CA LEU A 294 1.98 6.22 8.05
C LEU A 294 1.43 5.45 6.83
N ASN A 295 2.31 4.88 6.01
CA ASN A 295 2.02 4.31 4.70
C ASN A 295 1.05 5.24 3.95
N VAL A 296 1.47 6.50 3.83
CA VAL A 296 0.65 7.53 3.22
C VAL A 296 0.47 7.27 1.75
N ARG A 297 -0.73 7.57 1.26
CA ARG A 297 -1.05 7.57 -0.15
C ARG A 297 -1.46 8.96 -0.58
N GLY A 298 -1.03 9.38 -1.77
CA GLY A 298 -1.46 10.63 -2.36
C GLY A 298 -2.83 10.47 -2.98
N VAL A 299 -3.79 11.29 -2.56
CA VAL A 299 -5.09 11.44 -3.23
C VAL A 299 -5.04 12.69 -4.08
N LYS A 300 -5.27 12.53 -5.38
CA LYS A 300 -5.45 13.65 -6.30
C LYS A 300 -6.88 14.14 -6.22
N PHE A 301 -7.06 15.46 -6.19
CA PHE A 301 -8.37 16.08 -6.22
C PHE A 301 -8.40 17.28 -7.17
N LEU A 302 -9.55 17.47 -7.81
CA LEU A 302 -9.86 18.65 -8.60
C LEU A 302 -10.97 19.43 -7.88
N SER A 303 -10.77 20.73 -7.71
CA SER A 303 -11.86 21.62 -7.30
C SER A 303 -12.76 21.83 -8.49
N MET A 304 -14.02 21.46 -8.37
CA MET A 304 -15.00 21.78 -9.40
C MET A 304 -15.39 23.25 -9.23
N GLY A 305 -15.43 24.00 -10.34
CA GLY A 305 -15.94 25.36 -10.31
C GLY A 305 -17.44 25.38 -10.01
N PRO A 306 -17.99 26.47 -9.47
CA PRO A 306 -19.43 26.56 -9.11
C PRO A 306 -20.41 26.38 -10.29
N GLY A 307 -19.92 26.25 -11.52
CA GLY A 307 -20.73 26.08 -12.74
C GLY A 307 -20.79 24.66 -13.30
N ASP A 308 -20.23 23.64 -12.62
CA ASP A 308 -20.16 22.27 -13.15
C ASP A 308 -21.48 21.48 -13.04
N GLY A 309 -22.51 22.06 -12.39
CA GLY A 309 -23.86 21.49 -12.32
C GLY A 309 -24.00 20.22 -11.47
N THR A 310 -22.90 19.65 -10.97
CA THR A 310 -22.92 18.41 -10.17
C THR A 310 -23.25 18.65 -8.70
N GLY A 311 -23.05 19.89 -8.23
CA GLY A 311 -23.16 20.25 -6.82
C GLY A 311 -22.02 19.67 -5.96
N GLU A 312 -21.10 18.89 -6.52
CA GLU A 312 -19.93 18.35 -5.82
C GLU A 312 -18.75 19.33 -5.94
N SER A 313 -18.31 19.90 -4.81
CA SER A 313 -17.17 20.85 -4.81
C SER A 313 -15.83 20.21 -5.24
N PHE A 314 -15.71 18.88 -5.18
CA PHE A 314 -14.45 18.17 -5.43
C PHE A 314 -14.67 16.81 -6.09
N SER A 315 -13.81 16.46 -7.05
CA SER A 315 -13.63 15.08 -7.53
C SER A 315 -12.30 14.50 -7.04
N PHE A 316 -12.25 13.19 -6.77
CA PHE A 316 -11.09 12.51 -6.18
C PHE A 316 -10.64 11.32 -7.03
N THR A 317 -9.34 11.10 -7.17
CA THR A 317 -8.77 9.94 -7.87
C THR A 317 -7.46 9.48 -7.23
N TRP A 318 -7.23 8.17 -7.27
CA TRP A 318 -6.00 7.52 -6.80
C TRP A 318 -5.04 7.17 -7.93
N LYS A 319 -5.47 7.34 -9.19
CA LYS A 319 -4.68 6.95 -10.34
C LYS A 319 -3.34 7.68 -10.35
N GLU A 320 -2.27 6.93 -10.60
CA GLU A 320 -0.92 7.48 -10.70
C GLU A 320 -0.76 8.43 -11.89
N GLU A 321 -1.64 8.32 -12.89
CA GLU A 321 -1.70 9.20 -14.07
C GLU A 321 -1.79 10.68 -13.69
N GLU A 322 -0.91 11.49 -14.26
CA GLU A 322 -0.94 12.94 -14.07
C GLU A 322 -2.27 13.50 -14.58
N VAL A 323 -3.09 14.00 -13.66
CA VAL A 323 -4.31 14.74 -14.00
C VAL A 323 -3.95 16.22 -13.96
N PRO A 324 -3.89 16.92 -15.11
CA PRO A 324 -3.51 18.33 -15.15
C PRO A 324 -4.41 19.17 -14.24
N GLY A 325 -3.80 20.01 -13.40
CA GLY A 325 -4.53 20.87 -12.45
C GLY A 325 -4.98 20.17 -11.17
N ALA A 326 -4.80 18.86 -11.02
CA ALA A 326 -5.13 18.17 -9.77
C ALA A 326 -4.13 18.51 -8.66
N SER A 327 -4.67 18.86 -7.49
CA SER A 327 -3.91 19.00 -6.27
C SER A 327 -3.79 17.66 -5.56
N VAL A 328 -2.73 17.46 -4.77
CA VAL A 328 -2.54 16.22 -3.99
C VAL A 328 -2.57 16.53 -2.50
N PHE A 329 -3.29 15.70 -1.74
CA PHE A 329 -3.12 15.59 -0.29
C PHE A 329 -2.70 14.17 0.09
N MET A 330 -2.07 14.03 1.25
CA MET A 330 -1.60 12.74 1.75
C MET A 330 -2.58 12.20 2.80
N THR A 331 -2.98 10.93 2.67
CA THR A 331 -3.80 10.22 3.64
C THR A 331 -3.05 9.00 4.17
N PRO A 332 -2.98 8.78 5.49
CA PRO A 332 -2.47 7.55 6.07
C PRO A 332 -3.31 6.32 5.63
N SER A 333 -2.70 5.15 5.62
CA SER A 333 -3.41 3.86 5.66
C SER A 333 -4.05 3.61 7.03
N SER A 334 -4.90 2.59 7.23
CA SER A 334 -5.45 2.38 8.59
C SER A 334 -4.39 1.94 9.62
N THR A 335 -3.36 1.20 9.17
CA THR A 335 -2.20 0.87 10.02
C THR A 335 -1.45 2.15 10.37
N GLY A 336 -1.33 3.07 9.41
CA GLY A 336 -0.80 4.41 9.62
C GLY A 336 -1.60 5.23 10.62
N PHE A 337 -2.94 5.20 10.55
CA PHE A 337 -3.80 5.87 11.53
C PHE A 337 -3.61 5.37 12.95
N ARG A 338 -3.33 4.07 13.14
CA ARG A 338 -2.98 3.53 14.46
C ARG A 338 -1.65 4.09 14.95
N PHE A 339 -0.60 4.04 14.14
CA PHE A 339 0.71 4.62 14.48
C PHE A 339 0.59 6.11 14.79
N PHE A 340 -0.16 6.84 13.98
CA PHE A 340 -0.47 8.25 14.15
C PHE A 340 -1.13 8.55 15.49
N LYS A 341 -2.15 7.79 15.87
CA LYS A 341 -2.80 7.89 17.18
C LYS A 341 -1.81 7.58 18.30
N ASP A 342 -1.05 6.50 18.21
CA ASP A 342 -0.08 6.11 19.25
C ASP A 342 0.98 7.21 19.48
N VAL A 343 1.41 7.89 18.41
CA VAL A 343 2.30 9.06 18.47
C VAL A 343 1.66 10.22 19.23
N LEU A 344 0.40 10.57 18.93
CA LEU A 344 -0.31 11.65 19.60
C LEU A 344 -0.64 11.32 21.06
N ASP A 345 -1.06 10.09 21.34
CA ASP A 345 -1.29 9.59 22.69
C ASP A 345 -0.04 9.75 23.54
N THR A 346 1.11 9.41 22.97
CA THR A 346 2.41 9.48 23.64
C THR A 346 2.88 10.92 23.84
N LEU A 347 2.75 11.80 22.84
CA LEU A 347 3.17 13.21 22.93
C LEU A 347 2.29 14.03 23.89
N THR A 348 1.00 13.71 23.98
CA THR A 348 0.06 14.45 24.83
C THR A 348 -0.13 13.82 26.20
N GLY A 349 0.22 12.54 26.36
CA GLY A 349 -0.13 11.76 27.55
C GLY A 349 -1.65 11.54 27.69
N SER A 350 -2.43 11.78 26.64
CA SER A 350 -3.89 11.72 26.64
C SER A 350 -4.40 10.91 25.46
N LYS A 351 -5.50 10.18 25.65
CA LYS A 351 -6.23 9.50 24.57
C LYS A 351 -7.36 10.35 23.99
N ASP A 352 -7.54 11.57 24.52
CA ASP A 352 -8.57 12.49 24.07
C ASP A 352 -8.10 13.26 22.84
N PHE A 353 -8.84 13.12 21.75
CA PHE A 353 -8.54 13.84 20.51
C PHE A 353 -8.64 15.37 20.69
N LYS A 354 -9.41 15.87 21.67
CA LYS A 354 -9.45 17.31 22.00
C LYS A 354 -8.11 17.79 22.54
N ASP A 355 -7.43 16.96 23.33
CA ASP A 355 -6.09 17.25 23.82
C ASP A 355 -5.08 17.18 22.68
N HIS A 356 -5.24 16.24 21.75
CA HIS A 356 -4.43 16.16 20.52
C HIS A 356 -4.57 17.42 19.65
N ILE A 357 -5.81 17.87 19.36
CA ILE A 357 -6.07 19.10 18.60
C ILE A 357 -5.51 20.31 19.35
N SER A 358 -5.77 20.41 20.66
CA SER A 358 -5.25 21.50 21.48
C SER A 358 -3.72 21.54 21.50
N PHE A 359 -3.08 20.37 21.47
CA PHE A 359 -1.62 20.26 21.36
C PHE A 359 -1.10 20.74 20.01
N LEU A 360 -1.77 20.42 18.90
CA LEU A 360 -1.41 20.89 17.56
C LEU A 360 -1.59 22.40 17.39
N ARG A 361 -2.62 22.99 18.01
CA ARG A 361 -2.92 24.43 17.93
C ARG A 361 -1.98 25.31 18.74
N LYS A 362 -1.28 24.78 19.75
CA LYS A 362 -0.32 25.55 20.55
C LYS A 362 0.84 26.04 19.67
N GLU A 363 1.01 27.35 19.55
CA GLU A 363 1.90 27.97 18.55
C GLU A 363 3.41 27.94 18.84
N SER A 364 3.88 27.49 20.01
CA SER A 364 5.21 27.94 20.48
C SER A 364 6.34 26.90 20.57
N GLY A 365 6.11 25.61 20.27
CA GLY A 365 7.17 24.60 20.43
C GLY A 365 7.78 24.10 19.12
N GLN A 366 9.08 23.78 19.17
CA GLN A 366 9.83 23.21 18.05
C GLN A 366 9.21 21.89 17.55
N THR A 367 8.64 21.10 18.46
CA THR A 367 7.93 19.86 18.16
C THR A 367 6.67 20.14 17.33
N GLN A 368 5.85 21.13 17.70
CA GLN A 368 4.64 21.52 16.97
C GLN A 368 4.96 22.02 15.56
N ASN A 369 6.00 22.84 15.43
CA ASN A 369 6.47 23.29 14.11
C ASN A 369 6.98 22.13 13.25
N GLY A 370 7.60 21.12 13.86
CA GLY A 370 7.98 19.89 13.17
C GLY A 370 6.78 19.08 12.68
N MET A 371 5.75 18.93 13.52
CA MET A 371 4.53 18.20 13.15
C MET A 371 3.80 18.83 11.96
N LYS A 372 3.74 20.17 11.86
CA LYS A 372 3.10 20.88 10.75
C LYS A 372 3.69 20.55 9.37
N ILE A 373 4.91 20.01 9.31
CA ILE A 373 5.62 19.67 8.07
C ILE A 373 5.31 18.23 7.62
N ILE A 374 4.82 17.39 8.54
CA ILE A 374 4.49 15.99 8.29
C ILE A 374 2.97 15.80 8.38
N PRO A 375 2.41 14.68 7.86
CA PRO A 375 0.97 14.46 7.92
C PRO A 375 0.41 14.50 9.35
N ILE A 376 1.25 14.24 10.36
CA ILE A 376 0.84 14.23 11.77
C ILE A 376 0.31 15.59 12.25
N GLY A 377 0.76 16.70 11.67
CA GLY A 377 0.31 18.03 12.05
C GLY A 377 -1.06 18.44 11.51
N ASN A 378 -1.73 17.60 10.72
CA ASN A 378 -3.02 17.95 10.11
C ASN A 378 -4.19 17.61 11.07
N GLU A 379 -4.94 18.63 11.50
CA GLU A 379 -6.07 18.46 12.43
C GLU A 379 -7.20 17.60 11.86
N VAL A 380 -7.47 17.66 10.54
CA VAL A 380 -8.47 16.80 9.89
C VAL A 380 -8.08 15.33 10.03
N LEU A 381 -6.79 15.01 9.87
CA LEU A 381 -6.30 13.65 10.07
C LEU A 381 -6.46 13.19 11.53
N VAL A 382 -6.26 14.06 12.53
CA VAL A 382 -6.54 13.76 13.95
C VAL A 382 -8.00 13.40 14.16
N ILE A 383 -8.90 14.26 13.68
CA ILE A 383 -10.35 14.09 13.82
C ILE A 383 -10.78 12.77 13.19
N VAL A 384 -10.32 12.51 11.97
CA VAL A 384 -10.64 11.29 11.24
C VAL A 384 -10.06 10.07 11.95
N SER A 385 -8.80 10.11 12.38
CA SER A 385 -8.19 9.03 13.15
C SER A 385 -9.02 8.66 14.38
N TYR A 386 -9.57 9.65 15.08
CA TYR A 386 -10.46 9.44 16.21
C TYR A 386 -11.78 8.78 15.79
N ILE A 387 -12.45 9.31 14.76
CA ILE A 387 -13.69 8.72 14.21
C ILE A 387 -13.46 7.27 13.80
N LEU A 388 -12.40 7.00 13.05
CA LEU A 388 -12.07 5.67 12.56
C LEU A 388 -11.71 4.71 13.70
N ASN A 389 -11.00 5.17 14.72
CA ASN A 389 -10.72 4.37 15.91
C ASN A 389 -11.98 4.08 16.71
N HIS A 390 -12.87 5.06 16.87
CA HIS A 390 -14.18 4.85 17.49
C HIS A 390 -15.02 3.85 16.69
N VAL A 391 -15.07 3.97 15.36
CA VAL A 391 -15.72 3.01 14.45
C VAL A 391 -15.14 1.60 14.62
N ARG A 392 -13.82 1.48 14.77
CA ARG A 392 -13.13 0.20 15.00
C ARG A 392 -13.45 -0.39 16.38
N GLU A 393 -13.41 0.41 17.44
CA GLU A 393 -13.72 -0.02 18.81
C GLU A 393 -15.21 -0.33 18.99
N ALA A 394 -16.09 0.51 18.43
CA ALA A 394 -17.51 0.28 18.33
C ALA A 394 -17.78 -0.97 17.48
N GLY A 395 -17.18 -1.12 16.30
CA GLY A 395 -17.37 -2.30 15.46
C GLY A 395 -16.85 -3.59 16.10
N SER A 396 -15.69 -3.53 16.77
CA SER A 396 -15.15 -4.66 17.52
C SER A 396 -16.02 -5.00 18.72
N SER A 397 -16.56 -4.00 19.42
CA SER A 397 -17.50 -4.22 20.51
C SER A 397 -18.91 -4.59 20.03
N VAL A 398 -19.36 -4.21 18.84
CA VAL A 398 -20.60 -4.70 18.23
C VAL A 398 -20.46 -6.19 17.87
N CYS A 399 -19.26 -6.61 17.44
CA CYS A 399 -18.99 -8.01 17.12
C CYS A 399 -18.69 -8.88 18.35
N ASP A 400 -18.20 -8.30 19.45
CA ASP A 400 -17.76 -9.05 20.65
C ASP A 400 -18.68 -8.83 21.88
N ARG A 401 -19.41 -7.70 21.96
CA ARG A 401 -20.44 -7.45 22.97
C ARG A 401 -21.81 -7.85 22.44
N ARG A 402 -22.36 -8.84 23.12
CA ARG A 402 -23.67 -9.47 22.95
C ARG A 402 -24.90 -8.55 23.05
N HIS A 403 -24.80 -7.22 23.01
CA HIS A 403 -25.95 -6.34 23.25
C HIS A 403 -25.83 -4.98 22.53
N LEU A 404 -26.33 -4.91 21.30
CA LEU A 404 -26.98 -3.70 20.79
C LEU A 404 -28.47 -4.06 20.63
N PRO A 405 -29.30 -3.82 21.66
CA PRO A 405 -30.73 -4.08 21.53
C PRO A 405 -31.32 -3.01 20.61
N LEU A 406 -31.51 -3.37 19.33
CA LEU A 406 -32.18 -2.52 18.33
C LEU A 406 -33.67 -2.29 18.64
N HIS A 407 -34.24 -2.93 19.67
CA HIS A 407 -35.68 -2.86 19.97
C HIS A 407 -36.10 -2.96 21.44
N GLN A 408 -35.22 -2.79 22.44
CA GLN A 408 -35.71 -2.66 23.82
C GLN A 408 -36.24 -1.24 24.05
N GLU A 409 -37.52 -1.06 23.75
CA GLU A 409 -38.28 0.12 24.16
C GLU A 409 -38.34 0.20 25.71
N HIS A 410 -37.75 1.27 26.21
CA HIS A 410 -38.15 2.06 27.38
C HIS A 410 -38.02 1.57 28.83
N ASN A 411 -37.64 0.33 29.17
CA ASN A 411 -37.64 -0.09 30.59
C ASN A 411 -36.30 -0.45 31.26
N SER A 412 -35.14 -0.18 30.64
CA SER A 412 -33.82 -0.44 31.26
C SER A 412 -32.93 0.81 31.36
N SER A 413 -33.41 1.85 32.05
CA SER A 413 -32.66 3.10 32.25
C SER A 413 -31.57 3.05 33.34
N GLN A 414 -31.37 1.93 34.03
CA GLN A 414 -30.62 1.95 35.29
C GLN A 414 -29.15 1.52 35.27
N ASN A 415 -28.54 1.09 34.15
CA ASN A 415 -27.15 0.60 34.18
C ASN A 415 -26.29 0.91 32.94
N ARG A 416 -26.58 1.97 32.17
CA ARG A 416 -25.57 2.47 31.21
C ARG A 416 -24.47 3.17 32.00
N SER A 417 -23.23 2.72 31.87
CA SER A 417 -22.11 3.39 32.51
C SER A 417 -21.96 4.79 31.91
N ALA A 418 -21.76 5.81 32.74
CA ALA A 418 -21.53 7.20 32.32
C ALA A 418 -20.41 7.36 31.26
N ASP A 419 -19.55 6.35 31.10
CA ASP A 419 -18.46 6.29 30.11
C ASP A 419 -18.95 6.06 28.67
N GLU A 420 -20.11 5.43 28.46
CA GLU A 420 -20.66 5.17 27.11
C GLU A 420 -21.29 6.42 26.50
N ASP A 421 -22.12 7.13 27.27
CA ASP A 421 -22.72 8.40 26.85
C ASP A 421 -21.62 9.43 26.51
N TYR A 422 -20.53 9.42 27.29
CA TYR A 422 -19.38 10.29 27.07
C TYR A 422 -18.63 10.03 25.76
N SER A 423 -18.60 8.78 25.28
CA SER A 423 -17.93 8.39 24.02
C SER A 423 -18.70 8.86 22.79
N ILE A 424 -20.04 8.82 22.85
CA ILE A 424 -20.92 9.25 21.75
C ILE A 424 -20.85 10.78 21.55
N ASP A 425 -20.88 11.54 22.65
CA ASP A 425 -20.77 13.00 22.58
C ASP A 425 -19.44 13.44 21.94
N ARG A 426 -18.36 12.73 22.22
CA ARG A 426 -17.05 13.00 21.61
C ARG A 426 -17.02 12.71 20.11
N LEU A 427 -17.65 11.61 19.68
CA LEU A 427 -17.77 11.26 18.26
C LEU A 427 -18.56 12.31 17.50
N LYS A 428 -19.66 12.78 18.09
CA LYS A 428 -20.46 13.88 17.54
C LYS A 428 -19.61 15.14 17.35
N VAL A 429 -18.89 15.56 18.38
CA VAL A 429 -18.00 16.73 18.28
C VAL A 429 -16.95 16.54 17.19
N ALA A 430 -16.40 15.33 17.03
CA ALA A 430 -15.44 15.04 15.96
C ALA A 430 -16.08 15.17 14.57
N ILE A 431 -17.30 14.68 14.36
CA ILE A 431 -18.03 14.82 13.08
C ILE A 431 -18.37 16.30 12.81
N GLU A 432 -18.84 17.04 13.82
CA GLU A 432 -19.14 18.47 13.68
C GLU A 432 -17.89 19.27 13.31
N LEU A 433 -16.74 18.97 13.92
CA LEU A 433 -15.46 19.57 13.56
C LEU A 433 -15.08 19.22 12.13
N LEU A 434 -15.23 17.96 11.71
CA LEU A 434 -14.94 17.54 10.33
C LEU A 434 -15.82 18.29 9.32
N VAL A 435 -17.11 18.45 9.60
CA VAL A 435 -18.04 19.25 8.79
C VAL A 435 -17.62 20.73 8.75
N ALA A 436 -17.21 21.30 9.88
CA ALA A 436 -16.71 22.67 9.92
C ALA A 436 -15.48 22.88 9.03
N TYR A 437 -14.60 21.87 8.90
CA TYR A 437 -13.46 21.92 7.99
C TYR A 437 -13.84 21.95 6.49
N CYS A 438 -15.04 21.54 6.10
CA CYS A 438 -15.54 21.77 4.74
C CYS A 438 -15.71 23.26 4.41
N GLY A 439 -15.82 24.12 5.42
CA GLY A 439 -15.81 25.59 5.29
C GLY A 439 -14.44 26.25 5.48
N ALA A 440 -13.36 25.48 5.63
CA ALA A 440 -12.03 26.03 5.88
C ALA A 440 -11.52 26.94 4.75
N LYS A 441 -10.71 27.96 5.08
CA LYS A 441 -10.13 28.85 4.06
C LYS A 441 -9.15 28.12 3.12
N GLN A 442 -8.43 27.12 3.64
CA GLN A 442 -7.47 26.35 2.84
C GLN A 442 -8.19 25.29 2.00
N VAL A 443 -8.02 25.35 0.68
CA VAL A 443 -8.66 24.42 -0.27
C VAL A 443 -8.31 22.96 0.04
N LYS A 444 -7.05 22.69 0.43
CA LYS A 444 -6.60 21.33 0.79
C LYS A 444 -7.33 20.77 2.00
N ASP A 445 -7.55 21.56 3.04
CA ASP A 445 -8.27 21.12 4.24
C ASP A 445 -9.75 20.85 3.94
N ARG A 446 -10.38 21.71 3.10
CA ARG A 446 -11.75 21.47 2.62
C ARG A 446 -11.87 20.19 1.81
N ALA A 447 -10.96 19.96 0.86
CA ALA A 447 -10.95 18.76 0.04
C ALA A 447 -10.71 17.51 0.88
N LEU A 448 -9.78 17.57 1.85
CA LEU A 448 -9.49 16.48 2.78
C LEU A 448 -10.71 16.16 3.66
N ALA A 449 -11.37 17.17 4.22
CA ALA A 449 -12.56 16.99 5.03
C ALA A 449 -13.72 16.42 4.20
N ALA A 450 -13.98 16.97 3.01
CA ALA A 450 -15.00 16.47 2.09
C ALA A 450 -14.75 15.01 1.68
N PHE A 451 -13.48 14.66 1.39
CA PHE A 451 -13.07 13.29 1.11
C PHE A 451 -13.43 12.35 2.26
N TYR A 452 -13.09 12.70 3.51
CA TYR A 452 -13.40 11.83 4.64
C TYR A 452 -14.87 11.80 5.02
N ILE A 453 -15.62 12.88 4.84
CA ILE A 453 -17.08 12.84 4.98
C ILE A 453 -17.67 11.87 3.96
N LYS A 454 -17.20 11.90 2.70
CA LYS A 454 -17.61 10.95 1.66
C LYS A 454 -17.18 9.52 2.01
N ALA A 455 -16.00 9.33 2.56
CA ALA A 455 -15.54 8.02 3.03
C ALA A 455 -16.42 7.50 4.19
N ILE A 456 -16.70 8.34 5.18
CA ILE A 456 -17.55 8.03 6.34
C ILE A 456 -18.99 7.78 5.90
N SER A 457 -19.53 8.55 4.95
CA SER A 457 -20.86 8.32 4.39
C SER A 457 -20.92 7.05 3.54
N ALA A 458 -19.79 6.57 3.00
CA ALA A 458 -19.68 5.25 2.38
C ALA A 458 -19.51 4.11 3.41
N LEU A 459 -19.50 4.39 4.73
CA LEU A 459 -19.60 3.34 5.73
C LEU A 459 -20.92 2.57 5.55
N GLY A 460 -20.86 1.28 5.87
CA GLY A 460 -22.03 0.42 5.77
C GLY A 460 -23.19 0.92 6.62
N ARG A 461 -24.41 0.58 6.22
CA ARG A 461 -25.67 0.96 6.89
C ARG A 461 -25.63 0.71 8.39
N TYR A 462 -24.95 -0.34 8.84
CA TYR A 462 -24.84 -0.68 10.26
C TYR A 462 -24.07 0.38 11.06
N TYR A 463 -23.04 0.96 10.47
CA TYR A 463 -22.34 2.10 11.06
C TYR A 463 -23.21 3.35 11.01
N LYS A 464 -23.87 3.60 9.88
CA LYS A 464 -24.85 4.71 9.77
C LYS A 464 -25.92 4.63 10.83
N TYR A 465 -26.46 3.44 11.10
CA TYR A 465 -27.42 3.22 12.18
C TYR A 465 -26.81 3.46 13.54
N ALA A 466 -25.59 3.00 13.80
CA ALA A 466 -24.88 3.30 15.04
C ALA A 466 -24.69 4.82 15.22
N PHE A 467 -24.41 5.55 14.13
CA PHE A 467 -24.34 7.02 14.13
C PHE A 467 -25.72 7.70 14.28
N GLN A 468 -26.79 7.14 13.71
CA GLN A 468 -28.15 7.70 13.76
C GLN A 468 -28.84 7.47 15.11
N HIS A 469 -28.50 6.39 15.81
CA HIS A 469 -29.01 6.10 17.16
C HIS A 469 -28.19 6.78 18.26
N ALA A 470 -27.15 7.53 17.90
CA ALA A 470 -26.57 8.52 18.79
C ALA A 470 -27.64 9.60 19.07
N PRO A 471 -27.98 9.90 20.32
CA PRO A 471 -29.12 10.75 20.64
C PRO A 471 -29.01 12.14 19.98
N HIS A 472 -30.06 12.50 19.24
CA HIS A 472 -30.43 13.84 18.74
C HIS A 472 -30.07 14.30 17.30
N TYR A 473 -29.57 13.48 16.38
CA TYR A 473 -29.34 13.96 14.99
C TYR A 473 -29.70 12.96 13.88
N HIS A 474 -30.49 13.43 12.92
CA HIS A 474 -30.58 12.85 11.59
C HIS A 474 -29.36 13.29 10.78
N LEU A 475 -28.26 12.53 10.83
CA LEU A 475 -27.21 12.66 9.82
C LEU A 475 -27.81 12.22 8.47
N TYR A 476 -28.22 13.19 7.65
CA TYR A 476 -28.68 12.95 6.28
C TYR A 476 -27.47 12.63 5.41
N PHE A 477 -27.13 11.35 5.33
CA PHE A 477 -26.22 10.86 4.29
C PHE A 477 -26.98 10.93 2.96
N SER A 478 -26.71 11.94 2.13
CA SER A 478 -27.36 12.06 0.83
C SER A 478 -27.02 10.84 -0.05
N GLN A 479 -28.02 10.35 -0.79
CA GLN A 479 -27.91 9.25 -1.77
C GLN A 479 -26.89 9.53 -2.89
N GLN A 480 -26.48 10.79 -3.09
CA GLN A 480 -25.54 11.16 -4.16
C GLN A 480 -24.08 10.80 -3.84
N TYR A 481 -23.74 10.49 -2.59
CA TYR A 481 -22.33 10.32 -2.17
C TYR A 481 -21.80 8.87 -2.20
N TYR A 482 -22.53 7.93 -2.80
CA TYR A 482 -22.32 6.49 -2.60
C TYR A 482 -21.31 5.81 -3.51
N PHE A 483 -20.77 6.50 -4.51
CA PHE A 483 -19.82 5.91 -5.45
C PHE A 483 -18.40 6.38 -5.14
N CYS A 484 -17.69 5.57 -4.37
CA CYS A 484 -16.27 5.72 -4.13
C CYS A 484 -15.55 4.52 -4.76
N ASP A 485 -14.44 4.82 -5.42
CA ASP A 485 -13.57 3.84 -6.08
C ASP A 485 -13.29 2.62 -5.20
N SER A 486 -13.16 1.44 -5.82
CA SER A 486 -12.46 0.30 -5.22
C SER A 486 -11.14 0.71 -4.54
N ASP A 487 -10.45 1.75 -5.03
CA ASP A 487 -9.25 2.27 -4.38
C ASP A 487 -9.52 3.05 -3.08
N HIS A 488 -10.67 3.74 -2.95
CA HIS A 488 -11.12 4.38 -1.70
C HIS A 488 -11.49 3.35 -0.64
N THR A 489 -11.92 2.15 -1.08
CA THR A 489 -12.23 1.10 -0.14
C THR A 489 -10.98 0.71 0.66
N ASN A 490 -9.75 0.73 0.14
CA ASN A 490 -8.52 0.34 0.88
C ASN A 490 -8.38 0.97 2.29
N LEU A 491 -8.63 2.27 2.45
CA LEU A 491 -8.55 2.89 3.78
C LEU A 491 -9.59 2.30 4.75
N MET A 492 -10.82 2.12 4.25
CA MET A 492 -11.90 1.54 5.02
C MET A 492 -11.71 0.02 5.21
N GLN A 493 -11.21 -0.68 4.21
CA GLN A 493 -10.85 -2.11 4.22
C GLN A 493 -9.84 -2.40 5.32
N ASP A 494 -8.82 -1.55 5.44
CA ASP A 494 -7.82 -1.64 6.49
C ASP A 494 -8.46 -1.37 7.88
N LEU A 495 -9.57 -0.63 8.00
CA LEU A 495 -10.32 -0.49 9.27
C LEU A 495 -11.21 -1.71 9.56
N TYR A 496 -11.72 -2.33 8.50
CA TYR A 496 -12.43 -3.60 8.50
C TYR A 496 -11.51 -4.80 8.76
N TYR A 497 -10.21 -4.58 9.05
CA TYR A 497 -9.21 -5.59 9.38
C TYR A 497 -9.47 -6.23 10.75
N ASN A 498 -10.62 -6.87 10.87
CA ASN A 498 -10.93 -7.85 11.89
C ASN A 498 -10.74 -9.21 11.23
N ARG A 499 -9.98 -10.13 11.85
CA ARG A 499 -9.64 -11.46 11.28
C ARG A 499 -10.83 -12.27 10.72
N ARG A 500 -12.06 -11.95 11.14
CA ARG A 500 -13.28 -12.59 10.61
C ARG A 500 -13.65 -12.14 9.19
N LEU A 501 -13.24 -10.94 8.76
CA LEU A 501 -13.51 -10.38 7.43
C LEU A 501 -12.47 -10.77 6.38
N ASP A 502 -11.32 -11.35 6.76
CA ASP A 502 -10.31 -11.91 5.85
C ASP A 502 -10.94 -12.92 4.84
N LEU A 503 -12.07 -13.52 5.21
CA LEU A 503 -12.88 -14.44 4.41
C LEU A 503 -13.65 -13.81 3.27
N LEU A 504 -13.75 -12.49 3.25
CA LEU A 504 -14.27 -11.77 2.09
C LEU A 504 -13.17 -10.95 1.39
N GLN A 505 -11.95 -10.94 1.91
CA GLN A 505 -10.85 -10.07 1.44
C GLN A 505 -9.94 -10.72 0.39
N GLY A 506 -10.01 -12.05 0.20
CA GLY A 506 -9.17 -12.79 -0.76
C GLY A 506 -9.53 -12.59 -2.23
N GLY A 507 -9.76 -11.34 -2.67
CA GLY A 507 -10.32 -11.02 -3.98
C GLY A 507 -11.84 -11.23 -4.03
N VAL A 508 -12.38 -11.34 -5.25
CA VAL A 508 -13.79 -11.64 -5.46
C VAL A 508 -14.10 -13.02 -4.89
N ASN A 509 -15.03 -13.10 -3.92
CA ASN A 509 -15.42 -14.37 -3.34
C ASN A 509 -16.42 -15.05 -4.25
N ILE A 510 -15.97 -16.12 -4.90
CA ILE A 510 -16.80 -16.97 -5.72
C ILE A 510 -17.44 -18.02 -4.79
N LEU A 511 -18.76 -17.97 -4.67
CA LEU A 511 -19.52 -19.00 -3.97
C LEU A 511 -20.27 -19.86 -4.99
N TRP A 512 -20.23 -21.17 -4.76
CA TRP A 512 -20.91 -22.17 -5.55
C TRP A 512 -22.06 -22.76 -4.75
N ARG A 513 -23.26 -22.68 -5.31
CA ARG A 513 -24.45 -23.33 -4.78
C ARG A 513 -24.73 -24.58 -5.59
N ILE A 514 -24.56 -25.74 -4.95
CA ILE A 514 -24.73 -27.04 -5.59
C ILE A 514 -26.02 -27.65 -5.05
N ARG A 515 -26.90 -28.08 -5.95
CA ARG A 515 -28.09 -28.87 -5.61
C ARG A 515 -27.86 -30.33 -5.99
N ALA A 516 -28.08 -31.22 -5.02
CA ALA A 516 -28.06 -32.66 -5.22
C ALA A 516 -29.16 -33.32 -4.36
N LYS A 517 -30.00 -34.15 -4.98
CA LYS A 517 -31.18 -34.79 -4.35
C LYS A 517 -32.10 -33.80 -3.59
N GLY A 518 -32.27 -32.60 -4.14
CA GLY A 518 -33.10 -31.55 -3.53
C GLY A 518 -32.48 -30.87 -2.30
N LYS A 519 -31.23 -31.20 -1.94
CA LYS A 519 -30.46 -30.49 -0.91
C LYS A 519 -29.53 -29.47 -1.54
N HIS A 520 -29.28 -28.37 -0.85
CA HIS A 520 -28.37 -27.31 -1.28
C HIS A 520 -27.10 -27.32 -0.44
N PHE A 521 -25.96 -27.13 -1.11
CA PHE A 521 -24.63 -27.04 -0.53
C PHE A 521 -24.00 -25.74 -1.00
N ILE A 522 -23.33 -25.00 -0.11
CA ILE A 522 -22.69 -23.73 -0.44
C ILE A 522 -21.19 -23.88 -0.21
N LEU A 523 -20.41 -23.76 -1.27
CA LEU A 523 -18.96 -23.91 -1.25
C LEU A 523 -18.31 -22.57 -1.58
N ARG A 524 -17.32 -22.18 -0.78
CA ARG A 524 -16.42 -21.07 -1.12
C ARG A 524 -15.23 -21.60 -1.90
N TYR A 525 -14.93 -20.93 -3.00
CA TYR A 525 -13.63 -21.09 -3.63
C TYR A 525 -12.63 -20.13 -2.99
N ASP A 526 -11.60 -20.68 -2.36
CA ASP A 526 -10.44 -19.92 -1.97
C ASP A 526 -9.46 -19.99 -3.15
N SER A 527 -9.19 -18.86 -3.80
CA SER A 527 -8.10 -18.80 -4.80
C SER A 527 -6.85 -19.37 -4.15
N PRO A 528 -6.13 -20.31 -4.80
CA PRO A 528 -4.86 -20.82 -4.29
C PRO A 528 -3.95 -19.61 -4.16
N GLY A 529 -3.86 -19.07 -2.94
CA GLY A 529 -3.23 -17.78 -2.73
C GLY A 529 -1.83 -17.76 -3.36
N ARG A 530 -1.36 -16.57 -3.76
CA ARG A 530 -0.04 -16.33 -4.40
C ARG A 530 1.16 -17.04 -3.72
N TYR A 531 0.98 -17.55 -2.50
CA TYR A 531 1.93 -18.34 -1.72
C TYR A 531 1.96 -19.86 -2.04
N GLY A 532 1.59 -20.27 -3.25
CA GLY A 532 2.15 -21.45 -3.94
C GLY A 532 1.98 -22.83 -3.28
N SER A 533 1.16 -22.97 -2.23
CA SER A 533 0.94 -24.26 -1.57
C SER A 533 -0.42 -24.84 -1.99
N PRO A 534 -0.46 -25.78 -2.95
CA PRO A 534 -1.66 -26.54 -3.29
C PRO A 534 -2.22 -27.40 -2.13
N ARG A 535 -1.64 -27.31 -0.91
CA ARG A 535 -2.15 -27.98 0.28
C ARG A 535 -3.47 -27.36 0.81
N GLY A 536 -3.76 -26.09 0.52
CA GLY A 536 -5.02 -25.45 0.92
C GLY A 536 -6.24 -26.09 0.28
N MET A 537 -6.16 -26.43 -1.02
CA MET A 537 -7.25 -27.08 -1.76
C MET A 537 -7.61 -28.47 -1.22
N ARG A 538 -6.66 -29.22 -0.64
CA ARG A 538 -6.93 -30.59 -0.16
C ARG A 538 -7.98 -30.67 0.95
N GLY A 539 -8.19 -29.60 1.72
CA GLY A 539 -9.23 -29.56 2.76
C GLY A 539 -10.66 -29.55 2.19
N ASN A 540 -10.87 -28.89 1.06
CA ASN A 540 -12.19 -28.80 0.41
C ASN A 540 -12.41 -29.90 -0.64
N CYS A 541 -11.35 -30.51 -1.19
CA CYS A 541 -11.46 -31.64 -2.13
C CYS A 541 -12.18 -32.87 -1.52
N CYS A 542 -12.13 -33.07 -0.20
CA CYS A 542 -12.76 -34.22 0.45
C CYS A 542 -14.29 -34.22 0.38
N ILE A 543 -14.93 -33.08 0.10
CA ILE A 543 -16.39 -32.98 -0.05
C ILE A 543 -16.88 -33.77 -1.28
N LEU A 544 -16.02 -34.00 -2.29
CA LEU A 544 -16.44 -34.52 -3.59
C LEU A 544 -16.33 -36.03 -3.76
N ASP A 545 -15.40 -36.69 -3.07
CA ASP A 545 -15.22 -38.15 -3.15
C ASP A 545 -16.37 -38.93 -2.48
N LEU A 546 -17.32 -38.21 -1.85
CA LEU A 546 -18.37 -38.78 -1.00
C LEU A 546 -19.78 -38.55 -1.52
N TRP A 547 -19.93 -37.74 -2.57
CA TRP A 547 -21.18 -37.66 -3.30
C TRP A 547 -21.20 -38.84 -4.26
N ASN A 548 -22.12 -39.78 -4.08
CA ASN A 548 -22.49 -40.77 -5.12
C ASN A 548 -23.82 -40.34 -5.76
N ASP A 549 -24.11 -39.05 -5.68
CA ASP A 549 -25.44 -38.50 -5.82
C ASP A 549 -25.46 -37.56 -7.02
N HIS A 550 -26.45 -37.78 -7.89
CA HIS A 550 -26.61 -37.01 -9.12
C HIS A 550 -26.76 -35.51 -8.81
N VAL A 551 -25.79 -34.70 -9.25
CA VAL A 551 -25.83 -33.24 -9.15
C VAL A 551 -26.83 -32.74 -10.16
N ASP A 552 -27.89 -32.09 -9.70
CA ASP A 552 -28.97 -31.68 -10.58
C ASP A 552 -28.89 -30.20 -10.99
N ARG A 553 -28.25 -29.36 -10.16
CA ARG A 553 -28.05 -27.94 -10.46
C ARG A 553 -26.77 -27.40 -9.82
N ILE A 554 -26.09 -26.50 -10.51
CA ILE A 554 -25.01 -25.69 -9.93
C ILE A 554 -25.26 -24.25 -10.33
N ASP A 555 -25.22 -23.37 -9.34
CA ASP A 555 -25.25 -21.92 -9.54
C ASP A 555 -24.00 -21.31 -8.91
N VAL A 556 -23.58 -20.14 -9.39
CA VAL A 556 -22.44 -19.38 -8.89
C VAL A 556 -22.86 -17.96 -8.58
N THR A 557 -22.35 -17.40 -7.48
CA THR A 557 -22.46 -15.97 -7.19
C THR A 557 -21.09 -15.42 -6.92
N LEU A 558 -20.89 -14.17 -7.34
CA LEU A 558 -19.80 -13.35 -6.86
C LEU A 558 -20.32 -12.55 -5.68
N ILE A 559 -19.57 -12.52 -4.59
CA ILE A 559 -19.77 -11.53 -3.53
C ILE A 559 -18.62 -10.54 -3.68
N PRO A 560 -18.86 -9.40 -4.37
CA PRO A 560 -17.86 -8.37 -4.51
C PRO A 560 -17.46 -7.86 -3.14
N PHE A 561 -16.20 -7.49 -3.04
CA PHE A 561 -15.66 -7.05 -1.79
C PHE A 561 -16.32 -5.75 -1.32
N GLY A 562 -16.67 -5.69 -0.04
CA GLY A 562 -17.38 -4.55 0.55
C GLY A 562 -18.88 -4.51 0.28
N THR A 563 -19.44 -5.40 -0.56
CA THR A 563 -20.88 -5.41 -0.84
C THR A 563 -21.70 -6.06 0.28
N ALA A 564 -21.17 -7.11 0.90
CA ALA A 564 -21.80 -7.84 2.00
C ALA A 564 -20.87 -7.96 3.21
N ILE A 565 -21.47 -8.14 4.39
CA ILE A 565 -20.75 -8.38 5.65
C ILE A 565 -21.40 -9.52 6.43
N PRO A 566 -20.63 -10.28 7.23
CA PRO A 566 -21.18 -11.02 8.35
C PRO A 566 -21.84 -10.07 9.35
N LEU A 567 -23.00 -10.47 9.84
CA LEU A 567 -23.64 -9.84 10.99
C LEU A 567 -23.50 -10.75 12.21
N ALA A 568 -22.69 -10.31 13.19
CA ALA A 568 -22.59 -11.01 14.46
C ALA A 568 -23.94 -10.99 15.19
N ARG A 569 -24.39 -12.14 15.68
CA ARG A 569 -25.61 -12.27 16.46
C ARG A 569 -25.31 -11.93 17.92
N SER A 570 -26.09 -11.01 18.48
CA SER A 570 -25.99 -10.56 19.87
C SER A 570 -26.38 -11.67 20.86
N ASP A 571 -27.46 -12.40 20.56
CA ASP A 571 -27.90 -13.57 21.30
C ASP A 571 -28.01 -14.78 20.36
N LEU A 572 -27.14 -15.77 20.56
CA LEU A 572 -27.12 -17.00 19.78
C LEU A 572 -28.39 -17.85 19.99
N ARG A 573 -29.15 -17.61 21.08
CA ARG A 573 -30.37 -18.35 21.40
C ARG A 573 -31.64 -17.69 20.86
N SER A 574 -31.60 -16.40 20.53
CA SER A 574 -32.77 -15.71 20.00
C SER A 574 -32.94 -15.99 18.50
N PRO A 575 -34.18 -16.18 18.02
CA PRO A 575 -34.47 -16.24 16.59
C PRO A 575 -33.84 -15.06 15.84
N PHE A 576 -33.16 -15.31 14.71
CA PHE A 576 -32.68 -14.19 13.90
C PHE A 576 -33.85 -13.46 13.25
N ASN A 577 -33.91 -12.15 13.45
CA ASN A 577 -34.95 -11.27 12.91
C ASN A 577 -34.39 -10.54 11.68
N LEU A 578 -35.06 -10.66 10.53
CA LEU A 578 -34.65 -9.98 9.29
C LEU A 578 -34.95 -8.49 9.30
N THR A 579 -35.80 -8.02 10.21
CA THR A 579 -36.22 -6.62 10.30
C THR A 579 -34.99 -5.71 10.33
N SER A 580 -34.94 -4.74 9.41
CA SER A 580 -33.82 -3.79 9.27
C SER A 580 -32.50 -4.39 8.76
N HIS A 581 -32.52 -5.58 8.18
CA HIS A 581 -31.38 -6.23 7.54
C HIS A 581 -31.69 -6.61 6.09
N TYR A 582 -30.66 -6.78 5.26
CA TYR A 582 -30.78 -7.22 3.87
C TYR A 582 -29.97 -8.50 3.68
N PRO A 583 -30.40 -9.63 4.26
CA PRO A 583 -29.69 -10.90 4.18
C PRO A 583 -29.57 -11.38 2.73
N ILE A 584 -28.41 -11.93 2.36
CA ILE A 584 -28.18 -12.43 1.00
C ILE A 584 -28.99 -13.71 0.81
N LEU A 585 -29.92 -13.70 -0.14
CA LEU A 585 -30.75 -14.86 -0.46
C LEU A 585 -29.86 -15.98 -1.01
N ALA A 586 -29.90 -17.14 -0.35
CA ALA A 586 -29.14 -18.32 -0.72
C ALA A 586 -29.92 -19.23 -1.66
N PHE A 587 -31.22 -19.45 -1.46
CA PHE A 587 -32.14 -20.19 -2.35
C PHE A 587 -33.58 -20.17 -1.79
N TYR A 588 -34.55 -20.62 -2.58
CA TYR A 588 -35.88 -21.02 -2.09
C TYR A 588 -35.96 -22.54 -1.94
N ASP A 589 -36.59 -23.01 -0.86
CA ASP A 589 -36.83 -24.45 -0.67
C ASP A 589 -38.05 -24.94 -1.47
N GLY A 590 -38.39 -26.22 -1.31
CA GLY A 590 -39.54 -26.82 -2.01
C GLY A 590 -40.91 -26.25 -1.60
N SER A 591 -41.00 -25.55 -0.46
CA SER A 591 -42.20 -24.82 -0.05
C SER A 591 -42.26 -23.39 -0.59
N GLY A 592 -41.19 -22.91 -1.23
CA GLY A 592 -41.05 -21.52 -1.64
C GLY A 592 -40.60 -20.60 -0.50
N GLU A 593 -40.14 -21.16 0.62
CA GLU A 593 -39.61 -20.39 1.75
C GLU A 593 -38.15 -19.98 1.45
N PRO A 594 -37.78 -18.70 1.69
CA PRO A 594 -36.42 -18.23 1.45
C PRO A 594 -35.45 -18.75 2.51
N HIS A 595 -34.28 -19.19 2.05
CA HIS A 595 -33.10 -19.43 2.86
C HIS A 595 -32.06 -18.36 2.57
N TYR A 596 -31.41 -17.88 3.62
CA TYR A 596 -30.42 -16.82 3.57
C TYR A 596 -29.03 -17.36 3.86
N LEU A 597 -28.02 -16.73 3.26
CA LEU A 597 -26.62 -17.08 3.40
C LEU A 597 -26.14 -16.75 4.82
N ALA A 598 -25.42 -17.68 5.42
CA ALA A 598 -24.68 -17.49 6.65
C ALA A 598 -23.31 -18.14 6.52
N PHE A 599 -22.41 -17.83 7.44
CA PHE A 599 -21.25 -18.69 7.68
C PHE A 599 -21.04 -18.89 9.17
N PHE A 600 -20.27 -19.92 9.52
CA PHE A 600 -19.84 -20.13 10.89
C PHE A 600 -18.37 -20.56 10.93
N CYS A 601 -17.75 -20.33 12.09
CA CYS A 601 -16.37 -20.68 12.36
C CYS A 601 -16.31 -22.06 13.02
N LYS A 602 -15.79 -23.06 12.30
CA LYS A 602 -15.49 -24.38 12.87
C LYS A 602 -14.13 -24.32 13.54
N ASP A 603 -14.12 -24.43 14.86
CA ASP A 603 -12.88 -24.50 15.64
C ASP A 603 -12.01 -25.65 15.15
N GLY A 604 -10.76 -25.32 14.80
CA GLY A 604 -9.81 -26.31 14.31
C GLY A 604 -9.39 -27.26 15.43
N ILE A 605 -9.66 -28.56 15.26
CA ILE A 605 -9.14 -29.59 16.16
C ILE A 605 -7.59 -29.59 16.03
N HIS A 606 -6.87 -29.44 17.15
CA HIS A 606 -5.40 -29.46 17.26
C HIS A 606 -4.64 -28.23 16.71
N GLY A 607 -5.15 -27.02 16.93
CA GLY A 607 -4.41 -25.79 16.57
C GLY A 607 -4.30 -25.55 15.06
N LYS A 608 -5.08 -26.28 14.25
CA LYS A 608 -5.32 -25.91 12.87
C LYS A 608 -6.10 -24.59 12.85
N ARG A 609 -5.85 -23.78 11.81
CA ARG A 609 -6.63 -22.55 11.57
C ARG A 609 -8.12 -22.89 11.53
N SER A 610 -8.94 -22.08 12.18
CA SER A 610 -10.39 -22.24 12.13
C SER A 610 -10.85 -22.26 10.68
N GLN A 611 -11.73 -23.21 10.35
CA GLN A 611 -12.29 -23.34 9.02
C GLN A 611 -13.63 -22.62 9.00
N TYR A 612 -13.84 -21.78 8.00
CA TYR A 612 -15.09 -21.07 7.84
C TYR A 612 -15.94 -21.76 6.79
N ILE A 613 -17.19 -22.04 7.14
CA ILE A 613 -18.09 -22.85 6.32
C ILE A 613 -19.32 -22.01 6.03
N PHE A 614 -19.63 -21.86 4.74
CA PHE A 614 -20.87 -21.22 4.28
C PHE A 614 -22.04 -22.18 4.41
N THR A 615 -23.18 -21.65 4.80
CA THR A 615 -24.39 -22.40 5.11
C THR A 615 -25.62 -21.53 4.83
N ALA A 616 -26.81 -22.08 5.08
CA ALA A 616 -28.06 -21.35 4.93
C ALA A 616 -28.96 -21.49 6.17
N PHE A 617 -29.79 -20.47 6.41
CA PHE A 617 -30.74 -20.41 7.53
C PHE A 617 -32.05 -19.74 7.09
N LYS A 618 -33.15 -19.95 7.81
CA LYS A 618 -34.46 -19.30 7.58
C LYS A 618 -34.69 -18.14 8.55
N GLU A 619 -35.62 -17.25 8.20
CA GLU A 619 -36.10 -16.26 9.17
C GLU A 619 -36.63 -16.96 10.42
N GLY A 620 -36.23 -16.45 11.59
CA GLY A 620 -36.62 -17.03 12.88
C GLY A 620 -35.79 -18.24 13.32
N ASP A 621 -34.85 -18.73 12.51
CA ASP A 621 -33.96 -19.81 12.93
C ASP A 621 -33.01 -19.36 14.05
N THR A 622 -32.78 -20.25 15.00
CA THR A 622 -31.77 -20.07 16.07
C THR A 622 -30.46 -20.76 15.76
N ALA A 623 -30.43 -21.63 14.75
CA ALA A 623 -29.25 -22.35 14.31
C ALA A 623 -29.28 -22.58 12.79
N ALA A 624 -28.11 -22.59 12.14
CA ALA A 624 -27.97 -22.88 10.73
C ALA A 624 -27.61 -24.36 10.50
N THR A 625 -28.16 -24.96 9.45
CA THR A 625 -27.86 -26.36 9.10
C THR A 625 -26.82 -26.41 7.99
N TRP A 626 -25.63 -26.94 8.30
CA TRP A 626 -24.58 -27.17 7.31
C TRP A 626 -24.39 -28.66 7.09
N TYR A 627 -23.73 -29.04 5.99
CA TYR A 627 -23.44 -30.43 5.68
C TYR A 627 -21.93 -30.64 5.66
N ASP A 628 -21.47 -31.67 6.37
CA ASP A 628 -20.06 -32.05 6.33
C ASP A 628 -19.67 -32.71 5.02
N GLU A 629 -18.39 -33.03 4.90
CA GLU A 629 -17.83 -33.75 3.75
C GLU A 629 -18.53 -35.09 3.49
N PHE A 630 -19.21 -35.69 4.48
CA PHE A 630 -19.97 -36.93 4.36
C PHE A 630 -21.46 -36.71 4.05
N GLY A 631 -21.88 -35.47 3.75
CA GLY A 631 -23.27 -35.11 3.52
C GLY A 631 -24.16 -35.23 4.77
N ARG A 632 -23.57 -35.35 5.97
CA ARG A 632 -24.31 -35.40 7.23
C ARG A 632 -24.66 -33.99 7.64
N ALA A 633 -25.92 -33.78 8.00
CA ALA A 633 -26.40 -32.51 8.51
C ALA A 633 -25.81 -32.28 9.91
N HIS A 634 -25.29 -31.07 10.11
CA HIS A 634 -24.80 -30.56 11.39
C HIS A 634 -25.47 -29.22 11.66
N ILE A 635 -25.62 -28.90 12.94
CA ILE A 635 -26.28 -27.68 13.39
C ILE A 635 -25.21 -26.77 13.99
N ALA A 636 -25.12 -25.55 13.48
CA ALA A 636 -24.29 -24.49 14.03
C ALA A 636 -25.18 -23.45 14.71
N GLN A 637 -25.10 -23.34 16.03
CA GLN A 637 -25.83 -22.30 16.79
C GLN A 637 -25.13 -20.95 16.66
N ASP A 638 -23.79 -20.96 16.58
CA ASP A 638 -22.95 -19.78 16.42
C ASP A 638 -22.68 -19.52 14.94
N PHE A 639 -23.69 -18.97 14.24
CA PHE A 639 -23.58 -18.58 12.84
C PHE A 639 -23.79 -17.08 12.66
N GLU A 640 -23.17 -16.52 11.63
CA GLU A 640 -23.24 -15.11 11.27
C GLU A 640 -23.97 -15.00 9.91
N PRO A 641 -25.20 -14.44 9.88
CA PRO A 641 -25.88 -14.09 8.65
C PRO A 641 -25.03 -13.18 7.76
N VAL A 642 -25.00 -13.46 6.46
CA VAL A 642 -24.36 -12.58 5.48
C VAL A 642 -25.43 -11.61 4.98
N VAL A 643 -25.20 -10.32 5.14
CA VAL A 643 -26.14 -9.23 4.84
C VAL A 643 -25.49 -8.20 3.93
N LEU A 644 -26.27 -7.51 3.09
CA LEU A 644 -25.76 -6.37 2.34
C LEU A 644 -25.28 -5.29 3.30
N ARG A 645 -24.12 -4.74 2.98
CA ARG A 645 -23.50 -3.65 3.72
C ARG A 645 -24.30 -2.35 3.58
N ASN A 646 -24.90 -2.12 2.42
CA ASN A 646 -25.68 -0.93 2.10
C ASN A 646 -27.14 -1.29 1.82
N ASP A 647 -28.01 -0.30 1.76
CA ASP A 647 -29.37 -0.52 1.30
C ASP A 647 -29.36 -0.94 -0.19
N PRO A 648 -30.13 -1.94 -0.63
CA PRO A 648 -30.34 -2.26 -2.03
C PRO A 648 -30.59 -1.03 -2.91
N ILE A 649 -31.26 0.00 -2.39
CA ILE A 649 -31.54 1.25 -3.14
C ILE A 649 -30.31 2.16 -3.29
N ASP A 650 -29.29 1.99 -2.45
CA ASP A 650 -28.07 2.80 -2.50
C ASP A 650 -27.17 2.42 -3.69
N PHE A 651 -27.40 1.23 -4.29
CA PHE A 651 -26.69 0.79 -5.48
C PHE A 651 -27.32 1.46 -6.71
N GLN A 652 -26.84 2.65 -7.09
CA GLN A 652 -27.28 3.31 -8.33
C GLN A 652 -27.00 2.43 -9.55
N ILE A 653 -28.09 2.06 -10.23
CA ILE A 653 -28.09 1.37 -11.51
C ILE A 653 -27.89 2.45 -12.58
N GLY A 654 -26.66 2.78 -12.99
CA GLY A 654 -26.53 3.86 -13.97
C GLY A 654 -25.15 4.30 -14.45
N ASN A 655 -24.19 4.51 -13.54
CA ASN A 655 -23.02 5.35 -13.86
C ASN A 655 -21.76 4.53 -14.20
N ASP A 656 -21.20 4.83 -15.39
CA ASP A 656 -20.13 4.13 -16.13
C ASP A 656 -18.71 4.18 -15.52
N ILE A 657 -18.54 4.57 -14.25
CA ILE A 657 -17.20 4.87 -13.72
C ILE A 657 -16.42 3.60 -13.29
N TYR A 658 -17.13 2.47 -13.10
CA TYR A 658 -16.56 1.11 -13.10
C TYR A 658 -17.26 0.29 -14.18
N SER A 659 -16.75 -0.91 -14.47
CA SER A 659 -17.51 -2.02 -15.08
C SER A 659 -18.70 -2.42 -14.17
N THR A 660 -19.58 -1.48 -13.86
CA THR A 660 -20.81 -1.69 -13.10
C THR A 660 -21.83 -2.49 -13.92
N SER A 661 -21.54 -2.77 -15.19
CA SER A 661 -22.12 -3.88 -15.95
C SER A 661 -22.10 -5.20 -15.17
N ASP A 662 -21.15 -5.40 -14.26
CA ASP A 662 -21.06 -6.63 -13.46
C ASP A 662 -21.95 -6.64 -12.21
N LEU A 663 -22.40 -5.48 -11.73
CA LEU A 663 -23.18 -5.36 -10.49
C LEU A 663 -24.70 -5.24 -10.71
N ARG A 664 -25.15 -5.05 -11.95
CA ARG A 664 -26.58 -5.10 -12.26
C ARG A 664 -27.03 -6.56 -12.26
N PRO A 665 -28.14 -6.92 -11.58
CA PRO A 665 -28.77 -8.20 -11.80
C PRO A 665 -29.05 -8.39 -13.29
N ARG A 666 -28.40 -9.39 -13.88
CA ARG A 666 -28.50 -9.68 -15.31
C ARG A 666 -29.84 -10.32 -15.63
N ALA A 667 -30.29 -10.19 -16.87
CA ALA A 667 -31.54 -10.81 -17.30
C ALA A 667 -31.42 -12.34 -17.17
N GLY A 668 -32.27 -12.95 -16.35
CA GLY A 668 -32.21 -14.39 -16.04
C GLY A 668 -31.38 -14.76 -14.81
N SER A 669 -30.77 -13.78 -14.13
CA SER A 669 -30.18 -13.98 -12.81
C SER A 669 -31.21 -14.45 -11.78
N LEU A 670 -30.74 -15.24 -10.81
CA LEU A 670 -31.58 -15.96 -9.86
C LEU A 670 -31.35 -15.39 -8.46
N ASP A 671 -32.41 -15.42 -7.65
CA ASP A 671 -32.33 -15.21 -6.20
C ASP A 671 -31.50 -13.98 -5.78
N HIS A 672 -31.76 -12.83 -6.42
CA HIS A 672 -30.97 -11.61 -6.20
C HIS A 672 -31.26 -10.94 -4.86
N THR A 673 -30.25 -10.31 -4.29
CA THR A 673 -30.33 -9.41 -3.13
C THR A 673 -29.48 -8.18 -3.43
N GLY A 674 -30.11 -7.10 -3.87
CA GLY A 674 -29.41 -5.92 -4.40
C GLY A 674 -28.50 -6.30 -5.57
N PRO A 675 -27.19 -5.98 -5.52
CA PRO A 675 -26.24 -6.29 -6.59
C PRO A 675 -25.71 -7.75 -6.55
N ILE A 676 -26.05 -8.53 -5.53
CA ILE A 676 -25.61 -9.93 -5.43
C ILE A 676 -26.70 -10.83 -6.02
N TYR A 677 -26.32 -11.69 -6.96
CA TYR A 677 -27.25 -12.57 -7.67
C TYR A 677 -26.55 -13.85 -8.09
N TRP A 678 -27.33 -14.91 -8.28
CA TRP A 678 -26.83 -16.22 -8.70
C TRP A 678 -26.97 -16.40 -10.22
N LEU A 679 -25.94 -16.94 -10.84
CA LEU A 679 -25.93 -17.34 -12.25
C LEU A 679 -25.92 -18.86 -12.35
N GLN A 680 -26.73 -19.41 -13.25
CA GLN A 680 -26.77 -20.85 -13.44
C GLN A 680 -25.52 -21.33 -14.19
N TYR A 681 -24.80 -22.29 -13.62
CA TYR A 681 -23.68 -22.95 -14.28
C TYR A 681 -24.09 -24.27 -14.93
N PHE A 682 -24.90 -25.06 -14.23
CA PHE A 682 -25.38 -26.38 -14.67
C PHE A 682 -26.87 -26.55 -14.34
N PRO A 683 -27.70 -27.17 -15.21
CA PRO A 683 -27.34 -27.80 -16.49
C PRO A 683 -27.21 -26.84 -17.67
N LYS A 684 -27.86 -25.67 -17.62
CA LYS A 684 -27.72 -24.65 -18.66
C LYS A 684 -26.77 -23.59 -18.14
N ARG A 685 -25.61 -23.46 -18.78
CA ARG A 685 -24.66 -22.40 -18.47
C ARG A 685 -25.26 -21.08 -18.91
N ASP A 686 -25.30 -20.13 -18.00
CA ASP A 686 -25.66 -18.76 -18.27
C ASP A 686 -24.66 -18.18 -19.32
N PRO A 687 -25.13 -17.58 -20.42
CA PRO A 687 -24.26 -17.10 -21.48
C PRO A 687 -23.30 -16.01 -21.00
N GLU A 688 -23.66 -15.28 -19.95
CA GLU A 688 -22.85 -14.19 -19.42
C GLU A 688 -21.99 -14.63 -18.22
N LEU A 689 -21.93 -15.94 -17.94
CA LEU A 689 -21.09 -16.48 -16.87
C LEU A 689 -19.62 -16.12 -17.09
N PHE A 690 -19.15 -15.20 -16.24
CA PHE A 690 -17.88 -14.47 -16.27
C PHE A 690 -16.73 -15.15 -17.01
N GLU A 691 -16.15 -14.46 -17.99
CA GLU A 691 -14.89 -14.87 -18.66
C GLU A 691 -13.71 -14.91 -17.66
N ASP A 692 -13.84 -14.18 -16.54
CA ASP A 692 -12.78 -13.99 -15.54
C ASP A 692 -12.69 -15.09 -14.47
N ILE A 693 -13.60 -16.07 -14.45
CA ILE A 693 -13.48 -17.21 -13.52
C ILE A 693 -12.28 -18.06 -13.97
N GLU A 694 -11.26 -18.14 -13.12
CA GLU A 694 -10.02 -18.88 -13.38
C GLU A 694 -10.29 -20.28 -13.96
N CYS A 695 -9.62 -20.60 -15.08
CA CYS A 695 -9.77 -21.86 -15.80
C CYS A 695 -9.60 -23.12 -14.91
N GLU A 696 -8.81 -23.04 -13.84
CA GLU A 696 -8.59 -24.15 -12.92
C GLU A 696 -9.85 -24.50 -12.11
N ILE A 697 -10.65 -23.51 -11.73
CA ILE A 697 -11.92 -23.70 -11.00
C ILE A 697 -12.92 -24.41 -11.88
N LEU A 698 -13.11 -23.90 -13.10
CA LEU A 698 -14.05 -24.46 -14.05
C LEU A 698 -13.68 -25.91 -14.39
N ARG A 699 -12.39 -26.21 -14.51
CA ARG A 699 -11.91 -27.59 -14.69
C ARG A 699 -12.28 -28.49 -13.51
N TRP A 700 -12.09 -28.01 -12.27
CA TRP A 700 -12.45 -28.76 -11.07
C TRP A 700 -13.95 -29.06 -11.01
N ILE A 701 -14.79 -28.05 -11.27
CA ILE A 701 -16.26 -28.19 -11.24
C ILE A 701 -16.75 -29.06 -12.39
N ASN A 702 -16.18 -28.94 -13.58
CA ASN A 702 -16.52 -29.82 -14.71
C ASN A 702 -16.14 -31.26 -14.41
N GLY A 703 -14.98 -31.48 -13.78
CA GLY A 703 -14.59 -32.79 -13.27
C GLY A 703 -15.61 -33.38 -12.29
N MET A 704 -16.11 -32.55 -11.37
CA MET A 704 -17.15 -32.93 -10.41
C MET A 704 -18.49 -33.25 -11.09
N ILE A 705 -18.98 -32.39 -12.01
CA ILE A 705 -20.24 -32.65 -12.73
C ILE A 705 -20.14 -33.98 -13.47
N MET A 706 -19.02 -34.21 -14.16
CA MET A 706 -18.79 -35.40 -14.96
C MET A 706 -18.65 -36.67 -14.11
N SER A 707 -17.99 -36.60 -12.94
CA SER A 707 -17.85 -37.77 -12.06
C SER A 707 -19.18 -38.19 -11.44
N GLN A 708 -20.06 -37.23 -11.12
CA GLN A 708 -21.33 -37.49 -10.45
C GLN A 708 -22.46 -37.90 -11.40
N ASN A 709 -22.51 -37.31 -12.59
CA ASN A 709 -23.63 -37.47 -13.52
C ASN A 709 -23.30 -38.40 -14.70
N GLY A 710 -22.03 -38.79 -14.85
CA GLY A 710 -21.55 -39.57 -15.99
C GLY A 710 -21.76 -38.87 -17.33
N GLU A 711 -21.90 -39.65 -18.41
CA GLU A 711 -22.10 -39.12 -19.77
C GLU A 711 -23.42 -38.35 -19.93
N SER A 712 -24.41 -38.59 -19.06
CA SER A 712 -25.69 -37.87 -19.08
C SER A 712 -25.54 -36.35 -18.82
N ALA A 713 -24.46 -35.92 -18.17
CA ALA A 713 -24.14 -34.50 -18.06
C ALA A 713 -23.80 -33.86 -19.41
N ILE A 714 -23.11 -34.59 -20.30
CA ILE A 714 -22.77 -34.09 -21.64
C ILE A 714 -24.03 -33.88 -22.47
N GLU A 715 -25.02 -34.77 -22.35
CA GLU A 715 -26.30 -34.62 -23.04
C GLU A 715 -27.05 -33.35 -22.59
N LYS A 716 -27.02 -33.06 -21.28
CA LYS A 716 -27.65 -31.85 -20.71
C LYS A 716 -26.83 -30.57 -20.97
N SER A 717 -25.52 -30.70 -21.13
CA SER A 717 -24.58 -29.59 -21.17
C SER A 717 -23.43 -29.89 -22.16
N PRO A 718 -23.65 -29.75 -23.48
CA PRO A 718 -22.67 -30.18 -24.50
C PRO A 718 -21.28 -29.52 -24.37
N TRP A 719 -21.22 -28.29 -23.87
CA TRP A 719 -19.98 -27.53 -23.60
C TRP A 719 -19.05 -28.20 -22.57
N LEU A 720 -19.55 -29.12 -21.74
CA LEU A 720 -18.70 -29.93 -20.85
C LEU A 720 -17.71 -30.82 -21.64
N ARG A 721 -18.02 -31.16 -22.90
CA ARG A 721 -17.15 -31.98 -23.75
C ARG A 721 -15.87 -31.23 -24.15
N GLU A 722 -15.97 -29.93 -24.39
CA GLU A 722 -14.85 -29.07 -24.81
C GLU A 722 -13.88 -28.77 -23.67
N SER A 723 -14.35 -28.88 -22.44
CA SER A 723 -13.57 -28.60 -21.23
C SER A 723 -12.89 -29.86 -20.64
N ILE A 724 -13.03 -31.01 -21.29
CA ILE A 724 -12.28 -32.24 -20.94
C ILE A 724 -10.81 -32.01 -21.33
N PRO A 725 -9.86 -32.00 -20.38
CA PRO A 725 -8.45 -31.90 -20.72
C PRO A 725 -8.05 -33.08 -21.60
N CYS A 726 -7.32 -32.80 -22.68
CA CYS A 726 -6.88 -33.79 -23.65
C CYS A 726 -6.27 -35.01 -22.94
N ARG A 727 -6.68 -36.23 -23.33
CA ARG A 727 -6.30 -37.52 -22.69
C ARG A 727 -4.78 -37.78 -22.59
N SER A 728 -3.93 -36.93 -23.15
CA SER A 728 -2.47 -37.04 -23.09
C SER A 728 -1.87 -36.75 -21.71
N TRP A 729 -2.62 -36.18 -20.76
CA TRP A 729 -2.16 -35.98 -19.39
C TRP A 729 -2.65 -37.09 -18.46
N LYS A 730 -1.91 -38.21 -18.44
CA LYS A 730 -2.02 -39.19 -17.34
C LYS A 730 -1.54 -38.53 -16.05
N CYS A 731 -2.51 -38.09 -15.24
CA CYS A 731 -2.31 -37.59 -13.90
C CYS A 731 -1.42 -38.56 -13.09
N ARG A 732 -0.21 -38.14 -12.68
CA ARG A 732 0.71 -38.89 -11.80
C ARG A 732 0.24 -38.88 -10.34
N CYS A 733 -1.04 -39.10 -10.08
CA CYS A 733 -1.59 -39.24 -8.73
C CYS A 733 -1.64 -40.70 -8.23
N LYS A 734 -0.75 -41.58 -8.74
CA LYS A 734 -0.46 -42.84 -8.04
C LYS A 734 0.55 -42.56 -6.94
N VAL A 735 0.06 -42.29 -5.74
CA VAL A 735 0.88 -42.28 -4.52
C VAL A 735 1.19 -43.75 -4.15
N PRO A 736 2.45 -44.11 -3.84
CA PRO A 736 2.77 -45.43 -3.32
C PRO A 736 2.21 -45.57 -1.90
N SER A 737 1.50 -46.66 -1.64
CA SER A 737 0.77 -46.95 -0.39
C SER A 737 1.67 -47.35 0.79
N SER A 738 2.90 -46.88 0.90
CA SER A 738 3.78 -47.28 2.02
C SER A 738 4.87 -46.25 2.32
N PHE A 739 4.58 -45.33 3.23
CA PHE A 739 5.58 -44.71 4.09
C PHE A 739 5.04 -44.73 5.52
N GLN A 740 5.26 -45.84 6.21
CA GLN A 740 5.18 -45.89 7.67
C GLN A 740 6.50 -45.31 8.20
N TYR A 741 6.42 -44.14 8.84
CA TYR A 741 7.50 -43.64 9.69
C TYR A 741 7.44 -44.40 11.02
N SER A 742 8.36 -45.35 11.22
CA SER A 742 8.66 -45.89 12.54
C SER A 742 9.64 -44.95 13.25
N PHE A 743 9.22 -44.38 14.38
CA PHE A 743 10.10 -43.75 15.36
C PHE A 743 11.03 -44.83 15.95
N GLY A 744 12.26 -44.92 15.44
CA GLY A 744 13.36 -45.66 16.07
C GLY A 744 14.10 -44.74 17.03
N ARG A 745 14.22 -45.18 18.29
CA ARG A 745 14.98 -44.52 19.36
C ARG A 745 16.47 -44.47 19.02
N ASP A 746 17.10 -43.42 19.52
CA ASP A 746 18.54 -43.17 19.51
C ASP A 746 19.31 -44.37 20.07
N ASP A 747 20.33 -44.81 19.32
CA ASP A 747 21.42 -45.62 19.84
C ASP A 747 22.74 -45.01 19.36
N ASP A 748 23.57 -44.67 20.34
CA ASP A 748 24.82 -43.94 20.20
C ASP A 748 25.87 -44.82 19.50
N SER A 749 26.30 -44.43 18.30
CA SER A 749 27.59 -44.86 17.78
C SER A 749 28.19 -43.83 16.81
N GLU A 750 29.35 -43.30 17.22
CA GLU A 750 30.20 -42.41 16.43
C GLU A 750 30.55 -43.01 15.06
N PRO A 751 30.49 -42.25 13.95
CA PRO A 751 31.06 -42.70 12.70
C PRO A 751 32.57 -42.42 12.68
N THR A 752 33.32 -43.50 12.52
CA THR A 752 34.74 -43.52 12.23
C THR A 752 34.99 -42.89 10.86
N VAL A 753 35.82 -41.85 10.83
CA VAL A 753 36.27 -41.19 9.60
C VAL A 753 37.37 -42.03 8.95
N SER A 754 37.16 -42.43 7.69
CA SER A 754 38.22 -42.88 6.78
C SER A 754 38.28 -41.96 5.55
N PRO A 755 39.47 -41.78 4.96
CA PRO A 755 39.81 -40.59 4.19
C PRO A 755 39.25 -40.63 2.77
N LEU A 756 38.68 -39.50 2.34
CA LEU A 756 38.25 -39.29 0.97
C LEU A 756 39.47 -39.34 0.04
N GLY A 757 39.39 -40.25 -0.93
CA GLY A 757 40.33 -40.38 -2.03
C GLY A 757 40.34 -39.15 -2.94
N SER A 758 41.53 -38.92 -3.49
CA SER A 758 41.86 -38.03 -4.58
C SER A 758 41.07 -38.34 -5.84
N GLU A 759 40.12 -37.49 -6.22
CA GLU A 759 39.57 -37.42 -7.58
C GLU A 759 38.74 -36.12 -7.76
N VAL A 760 39.43 -34.97 -7.71
CA VAL A 760 38.88 -33.67 -8.12
C VAL A 760 39.93 -32.94 -8.93
N GLU A 761 40.27 -33.47 -10.11
CA GLU A 761 41.19 -32.78 -11.03
C GLU A 761 40.94 -33.09 -12.52
N ALA A 762 39.71 -33.46 -12.90
CA ALA A 762 39.37 -33.81 -14.29
C ALA A 762 38.10 -33.11 -14.84
N TYR A 763 37.86 -31.84 -14.47
CA TYR A 763 36.68 -31.10 -14.94
C TYR A 763 36.98 -29.73 -15.59
N TYR A 764 38.24 -29.38 -15.87
CA TYR A 764 38.60 -28.07 -16.44
C TYR A 764 39.64 -28.09 -17.57
N SER A 765 39.78 -29.19 -18.31
CA SER A 765 40.71 -29.27 -19.43
C SER A 765 40.01 -29.80 -20.68
N GLU A 766 39.05 -29.04 -21.21
CA GLU A 766 38.57 -29.15 -22.59
C GLU A 766 37.71 -27.91 -22.93
N ALA A 767 38.38 -26.79 -23.23
CA ALA A 767 37.75 -25.63 -23.88
C ALA A 767 38.82 -24.73 -24.53
N GLU A 768 39.59 -25.29 -25.46
CA GLU A 768 40.28 -24.52 -26.51
C GLU A 768 39.81 -25.07 -27.86
N SER A 769 38.68 -24.53 -28.32
CA SER A 769 38.16 -24.72 -29.66
C SER A 769 37.87 -23.32 -30.19
N GLU A 770 38.69 -22.87 -31.12
CA GLU A 770 38.57 -21.61 -31.85
C GLU A 770 37.21 -21.54 -32.57
N SER A 771 36.39 -20.56 -32.20
CA SER A 771 35.18 -20.20 -32.96
C SER A 771 35.51 -19.05 -33.94
N PRO A 772 34.99 -19.10 -35.19
CA PRO A 772 35.18 -18.04 -36.19
C PRO A 772 34.34 -16.79 -35.83
N PRO A 773 34.62 -15.62 -36.46
CA PRO A 773 34.01 -14.36 -36.04
C PRO A 773 32.53 -14.28 -36.46
N ASP A 774 31.67 -13.97 -35.50
CA ASP A 774 30.25 -13.70 -35.74
C ASP A 774 30.07 -12.36 -36.48
N GLU A 775 29.49 -12.46 -37.68
CA GLU A 775 28.91 -11.36 -38.44
C GLU A 775 27.66 -10.84 -37.71
N ILE A 776 27.64 -9.54 -37.42
CA ILE A 776 26.50 -8.84 -36.84
C ILE A 776 25.47 -8.61 -37.95
N ILE A 777 24.37 -9.36 -37.91
CA ILE A 777 23.16 -9.07 -38.69
C ILE A 777 22.22 -8.25 -37.80
N GLU A 778 22.03 -6.98 -38.16
CA GLU A 778 20.96 -6.13 -37.62
C GLU A 778 19.59 -6.58 -38.16
N PRO A 779 18.52 -6.61 -37.35
CA PRO A 779 17.18 -6.85 -37.88
C PRO A 779 16.57 -5.57 -38.44
N SER A 780 16.37 -5.56 -39.76
CA SER A 780 15.43 -4.70 -40.48
C SER A 780 14.01 -4.89 -39.96
N MET A 781 13.33 -3.80 -39.59
CA MET A 781 11.88 -3.78 -39.39
C MET A 781 11.23 -3.20 -40.64
N ASP A 782 10.67 -4.08 -41.49
CA ASP A 782 9.72 -3.70 -42.53
C ASP A 782 8.29 -3.83 -42.02
N GLY A 783 7.50 -2.80 -42.33
CA GLY A 783 6.16 -2.58 -41.82
C GLY A 783 5.10 -3.56 -42.31
N GLN A 784 4.11 -3.78 -41.44
CA GLN A 784 2.81 -4.33 -41.83
C GLN A 784 1.70 -3.36 -41.44
N ASN A 785 0.95 -2.98 -42.47
CA ASN A 785 -0.25 -2.15 -42.44
C ASN A 785 -1.37 -2.84 -41.64
N TYR A 786 -1.99 -2.10 -40.73
CA TYR A 786 -3.32 -2.41 -40.20
C TYR A 786 -4.39 -1.62 -40.97
N PRO A 787 -5.54 -2.23 -41.32
CA PRO A 787 -6.63 -1.52 -41.97
C PRO A 787 -7.42 -0.68 -40.96
N SER A 788 -7.69 0.56 -41.35
CA SER A 788 -8.51 1.54 -40.64
C SER A 788 -9.96 1.06 -40.47
N LEU A 789 -10.39 0.91 -39.23
CA LEU A 789 -11.79 0.71 -38.85
C LEU A 789 -12.44 2.10 -38.67
N ASN A 790 -12.92 2.69 -39.77
CA ASN A 790 -13.76 3.89 -39.77
C ASN A 790 -15.02 3.54 -40.58
N LYS A 791 -16.06 3.06 -39.88
CA LYS A 791 -17.44 2.97 -40.32
C LYS A 791 -18.25 2.43 -39.13
N ASP A 792 -18.95 3.33 -38.46
CA ASP A 792 -20.24 3.12 -37.77
C ASP A 792 -20.48 4.27 -36.78
N LEU A 793 -20.68 5.47 -37.33
CA LEU A 793 -21.03 6.67 -36.55
C LEU A 793 -22.25 7.41 -37.10
N ASP A 794 -23.14 6.70 -37.80
CA ASP A 794 -24.35 7.29 -38.43
C ASP A 794 -25.68 6.67 -37.96
N THR A 795 -25.70 5.90 -36.87
CA THR A 795 -26.93 5.18 -36.43
C THR A 795 -27.53 5.68 -35.11
N TRP A 796 -27.08 6.81 -34.56
CA TRP A 796 -27.50 7.29 -33.23
C TRP A 796 -28.24 8.64 -33.22
N LYS A 797 -28.94 8.99 -34.30
CA LYS A 797 -29.73 10.24 -34.40
C LYS A 797 -31.25 10.09 -34.47
N GLU A 798 -31.81 8.90 -34.26
CA GLU A 798 -33.26 8.66 -34.41
C GLU A 798 -34.00 8.16 -33.15
N ILE A 799 -33.44 8.31 -31.93
CA ILE A 799 -34.15 7.90 -30.68
C ILE A 799 -34.07 9.00 -29.60
N ALA A 800 -34.25 10.26 -29.98
CA ALA A 800 -34.27 11.39 -29.04
C ALA A 800 -35.43 12.38 -29.27
N GLU A 801 -36.56 11.90 -29.81
CA GLU A 801 -37.78 12.68 -29.97
C GLU A 801 -39.00 11.84 -29.58
N ASP A 802 -39.19 11.53 -28.27
CA ASP A 802 -40.53 11.12 -27.78
C ASP A 802 -40.73 11.20 -26.24
N ALA A 803 -40.03 12.10 -25.54
CA ALA A 803 -40.10 12.20 -24.07
C ALA A 803 -40.58 13.57 -23.54
N ASP A 804 -41.30 14.35 -24.33
CA ASP A 804 -41.98 15.58 -23.88
C ASP A 804 -43.46 15.54 -24.27
N ARG A 805 -44.29 14.87 -23.46
CA ARG A 805 -45.75 15.08 -23.38
C ARG A 805 -46.35 14.42 -22.15
N ASN A 806 -47.06 15.24 -21.37
CA ASN A 806 -47.91 14.94 -20.21
C ASN A 806 -47.12 14.82 -18.90
N ILE A 807 -47.37 15.63 -17.86
CA ILE A 807 -48.64 15.72 -17.12
C ILE A 807 -48.80 17.12 -16.50
N SER A 808 -49.93 17.75 -16.83
CA SER A 808 -50.60 18.80 -16.05
C SER A 808 -51.61 18.11 -15.12
N ASP A 809 -51.68 18.56 -13.86
CA ASP A 809 -52.91 18.84 -13.08
C ASP A 809 -52.61 18.79 -11.55
N GLY A 810 -52.74 19.93 -10.86
CA GLY A 810 -53.00 19.97 -9.40
C GLY A 810 -54.50 19.84 -9.12
N PRO A 811 -55.08 20.31 -7.98
CA PRO A 811 -54.56 20.74 -6.66
C PRO A 811 -55.40 20.06 -5.51
N PRO A 812 -55.77 20.62 -4.31
CA PRO A 812 -55.36 21.82 -3.56
C PRO A 812 -55.16 21.68 -2.00
N ASN A 813 -54.56 22.73 -1.42
CA ASN A 813 -54.73 23.41 -0.10
C ASN A 813 -55.24 22.69 1.17
N SER A 814 -54.52 22.91 2.30
CA SER A 814 -55.07 23.52 3.55
C SER A 814 -53.95 23.75 4.61
N SER A 815 -53.78 25.01 5.06
CA SER A 815 -54.02 25.53 6.44
C SER A 815 -52.82 25.43 7.39
N GLU A 816 -52.13 26.53 7.71
CA GLU A 816 -52.35 27.44 8.87
C GLU A 816 -51.59 27.02 10.14
N GLY A 817 -50.83 27.95 10.73
CA GLY A 817 -50.38 27.87 12.12
C GLY A 817 -49.18 28.75 12.46
N SER A 818 -49.47 29.96 12.97
CA SER A 818 -48.69 30.85 13.87
C SER A 818 -47.31 30.36 14.37
N GLY A 819 -46.23 31.13 14.39
CA GLY A 819 -46.09 32.48 14.97
C GLY A 819 -45.25 32.38 16.25
N ILE A 820 -44.13 33.10 16.32
CA ILE A 820 -43.53 33.80 17.48
C ILE A 820 -42.22 34.45 16.98
N SER A 821 -42.22 35.78 17.07
CA SER A 821 -41.05 36.64 16.95
C SER A 821 -40.20 36.56 18.21
N GLU A 822 -38.88 36.68 18.08
CA GLU A 822 -38.15 37.51 19.04
C GLU A 822 -36.85 38.06 18.45
N ASN A 823 -36.66 39.35 18.75
CA ASN A 823 -35.67 40.27 18.22
C ASN A 823 -34.25 39.94 18.71
N PHE A 824 -33.24 40.23 17.87
CA PHE A 824 -31.99 40.82 18.37
C PHE A 824 -31.49 41.87 17.36
N ALA A 825 -31.40 43.09 17.87
CA ALA A 825 -30.84 44.31 17.28
C ALA A 825 -29.38 44.05 16.82
N GLU A 826 -29.01 44.46 15.60
CA GLU A 826 -28.45 45.78 15.26
C GLU A 826 -27.30 46.20 16.19
N ASP A 827 -26.07 46.04 15.67
CA ASP A 827 -24.99 47.03 15.80
C ASP A 827 -24.10 46.87 14.55
N ASP A 828 -24.33 47.77 13.60
CA ASP A 828 -23.57 47.96 12.36
C ASP A 828 -22.91 49.34 12.44
N GLU A 829 -21.59 49.37 12.63
CA GLU A 829 -20.76 50.56 12.39
C GLU A 829 -19.60 50.15 11.47
N GLY A 830 -19.87 50.23 10.16
CA GLY A 830 -19.13 51.07 9.24
C GLY A 830 -17.61 50.83 9.10
N MET A 831 -17.24 50.08 8.06
CA MET A 831 -16.02 50.37 7.32
C MET A 831 -16.28 50.41 5.82
N VAL A 832 -16.14 51.64 5.29
CA VAL A 832 -16.04 51.98 3.88
C VAL A 832 -14.73 51.40 3.35
N GLU A 833 -14.78 50.52 2.36
CA GLU A 833 -13.63 50.24 1.52
C GLU A 833 -14.04 50.13 0.05
N ALA A 834 -13.25 50.83 -0.78
CA ALA A 834 -13.55 51.16 -2.15
C ALA A 834 -13.46 49.93 -3.07
N GLU A 835 -14.48 49.73 -3.91
CA GLU A 835 -14.41 48.87 -5.07
C GLU A 835 -13.46 49.49 -6.11
N GLU A 836 -12.25 48.95 -6.21
CA GLU A 836 -11.42 49.09 -7.40
C GLU A 836 -11.69 47.89 -8.31
N VAL A 837 -12.56 48.11 -9.29
CA VAL A 837 -12.90 47.18 -10.37
C VAL A 837 -11.64 46.95 -11.22
N LEU A 838 -10.95 45.84 -10.98
CA LEU A 838 -10.01 45.27 -11.94
C LEU A 838 -10.78 44.32 -12.86
N ASP A 839 -11.02 44.81 -14.07
CA ASP A 839 -11.50 44.07 -15.23
C ASP A 839 -10.47 42.98 -15.59
N VAL A 840 -10.66 41.78 -15.02
CA VAL A 840 -9.89 40.58 -15.38
C VAL A 840 -10.53 40.00 -16.63
N GLY A 841 -9.89 40.27 -17.77
CA GLY A 841 -10.24 39.70 -19.06
C GLY A 841 -10.29 38.16 -19.08
N PRO A 842 -10.85 37.57 -20.14
CA PRO A 842 -11.16 36.15 -20.20
C PRO A 842 -9.89 35.29 -20.15
N ILE A 843 -9.98 34.21 -19.37
CA ILE A 843 -8.98 33.15 -19.25
C ILE A 843 -8.89 32.41 -20.60
N PRO A 844 -7.70 32.28 -21.24
CA PRO A 844 -7.58 31.74 -22.58
C PRO A 844 -7.59 30.21 -22.58
N GLY A 845 -8.60 29.64 -23.26
CA GLY A 845 -8.63 28.24 -23.67
C GLY A 845 -7.99 28.06 -25.05
N GLU A 846 -7.23 26.98 -25.21
CA GLU A 846 -6.63 26.42 -26.45
C GLU A 846 -5.67 27.27 -27.31
N GLU A 847 -5.70 28.61 -27.28
CA GLU A 847 -4.76 29.46 -28.06
C GLU A 847 -3.29 29.38 -27.60
N THR A 848 -3.04 28.97 -26.36
CA THR A 848 -1.69 28.96 -25.77
C THR A 848 -0.74 27.89 -26.33
N LYS A 849 -1.25 26.80 -26.92
CA LYS A 849 -0.37 25.79 -27.55
C LYS A 849 0.21 26.27 -28.88
N GLU A 850 -0.58 27.01 -29.65
CA GLU A 850 -0.15 27.49 -30.96
C GLU A 850 0.74 28.74 -30.83
N ASP A 851 0.47 29.60 -29.84
CA ASP A 851 1.37 30.70 -29.48
C ASP A 851 2.70 30.20 -28.90
N LEU A 852 2.70 29.12 -28.12
CA LEU A 852 3.92 28.48 -27.64
C LEU A 852 4.71 27.86 -28.80
N ARG A 853 4.04 27.19 -29.76
CA ARG A 853 4.67 26.69 -30.99
C ARG A 853 5.28 27.82 -31.81
N ARG A 854 4.56 28.93 -32.00
CA ARG A 854 5.04 30.10 -32.74
C ARG A 854 6.25 30.74 -32.04
N THR A 855 6.24 30.82 -30.71
CA THR A 855 7.37 31.31 -29.92
C THR A 855 8.60 30.40 -30.03
N ILE A 856 8.41 29.08 -30.04
CA ILE A 856 9.49 28.10 -30.24
C ILE A 856 10.09 28.24 -31.65
N GLU A 857 9.25 28.35 -32.68
CA GLU A 857 9.70 28.53 -34.06
C GLU A 857 10.46 29.85 -34.27
N GLU A 858 10.04 30.94 -33.63
CA GLU A 858 10.77 32.21 -33.65
C GLU A 858 12.14 32.11 -32.97
N LYS A 859 12.22 31.40 -31.83
CA LYS A 859 13.49 31.19 -31.13
C LYS A 859 14.45 30.29 -31.91
N ASP A 860 13.94 29.28 -32.60
CA ASP A 860 14.75 28.43 -33.47
C ASP A 860 15.29 29.20 -34.69
N LYS A 861 14.51 30.13 -35.26
CA LYS A 861 14.98 31.05 -36.31
C LYS A 861 16.07 31.99 -35.79
N GLU A 862 15.91 32.53 -34.58
CA GLU A 862 16.91 33.39 -33.93
C GLU A 862 18.23 32.63 -33.68
N ILE A 863 18.14 31.39 -33.19
CA ILE A 863 19.31 30.51 -32.98
C ILE A 863 20.00 30.17 -34.31
N ALA A 864 19.23 29.86 -35.36
CA ALA A 864 19.79 29.60 -36.69
C ALA A 864 20.51 30.83 -37.26
N MET A 865 19.94 32.02 -37.06
CA MET A 865 20.57 33.28 -37.47
C MET A 865 21.87 33.54 -36.70
N LEU A 866 21.89 33.33 -35.38
CA LEU A 866 23.10 33.48 -34.56
C LEU A 866 24.19 32.46 -34.96
N ARG A 867 23.82 31.22 -35.29
CA ARG A 867 24.76 30.22 -35.83
C ARG A 867 25.35 30.65 -37.17
N ALA A 868 24.54 31.22 -38.06
CA ALA A 868 25.00 31.73 -39.35
C ALA A 868 25.91 32.96 -39.21
N MET A 869 25.69 33.81 -38.21
CA MET A 869 26.56 34.94 -37.90
C MET A 869 27.90 34.46 -37.31
N LEU A 870 27.88 33.44 -36.45
CA LEU A 870 29.09 32.86 -35.87
C LEU A 870 29.91 32.07 -36.90
N SER A 871 29.28 31.40 -37.86
CA SER A 871 29.99 30.70 -38.94
C SER A 871 30.61 31.66 -39.97
N LYS A 872 30.07 32.88 -40.13
CA LYS A 872 30.69 33.90 -41.00
C LYS A 872 31.93 34.55 -40.39
N ASN A 873 32.05 34.54 -39.07
CA ASN A 873 33.20 35.11 -38.37
C ASN A 873 34.34 34.09 -38.15
N SER A 874 34.15 32.81 -38.50
CA SER A 874 35.21 31.81 -38.39
C SER A 874 36.15 31.73 -39.60
N ASP A 875 35.82 32.42 -40.71
CA ASP A 875 36.62 32.40 -41.93
C ASP A 875 37.59 33.61 -42.05
N ASP A 876 37.53 34.56 -41.09
CA ASP A 876 38.40 35.74 -41.02
C ASP A 876 39.36 35.73 -39.80
N VAL A 877 39.66 34.55 -39.24
CA VAL A 877 40.70 34.35 -38.20
C VAL A 877 41.79 33.39 -38.66
#